data_AF-A0A2W5YC66-F1
#
_entry.id   AF-A0A2W5YC66-F1
#
_cell.length_a   1.000
_cell.length_b   1.000
_cell.length_c   1.000
_cell.angle_alpha   90.00
_cell.angle_beta   90.00
_cell.angle_gamma   90.00
#
_symmetry.space_group_name_H-M   'P 1'
#
loop_
_entity.id
_entity.type
_entity.pdbx_description
1 polymer ?
#
loop_
_entity_poly.entity_id
_entity_poly.type
_entity_poly.pdbx_seq_one_letter_code
_entity_poly.pdbx_strand_id
1 'polypeptide(L)'
;MARLMTRRDPAKRHHVAAMHGLRALAVGLATFVAGAATLASSATAAASADPLYAGVGRADITPPTGYYMMGWVSADGLVIGQNTRLYARALVLREGTRKLALVAEDLNGIPGGVLSEAAKLLAKRGFNEQNILDSATHTHAAPTSFYPFTTYDSVAPTINHPTGLHSGVDAQLYAFEARQLASAIARADDDQAPAVAGWGQTTLLGITQNRSIEAELADYGVLLTRGQGSPANDPFGYADTIDPNVDVLRVDKLIGGRRVPIGMWSQFADHGTVNKVNFTYYNGDHHATADRVVEASLRQAAARALAGPTRCQRIRLRARVLRRCSTPRLVPLTQDIENVYGNSDEGDISAGLTRSGPAAANYVGDAEASAFLAAWRQAAGSMSNSPTLDWRWTRTCFCAQQVAGGRVDSSPQFGLPAITGSEEGRGGLSGLLSNSTTDFNFEGDHLPVDVGVQGDKLPNPEGAVGSLPHAGAQMVLRVGDRLIVSIPGEMTEQMGRRVRAAVLSAVGPGAGISAVVISGLANEYISYFTTPQEYEQQHYEGGSTLFGEFSSNLLEQTLVDLARRLVSAGPAPAPYPYDPTNGQAIDPSPFPQGSSTATATAQPAAVERLQRASFSWQGAPKGYDRPLDRAFVSVAHLITTRRVIVGRSSARRGRRVHTTRRVTTMSAWQPVDDDLGLDFVWSVTDSGVYSALWQVPIDAAPGSYRFQITANHYTLTSQPFAVSVSHTLALAAVPVPGGRIAVSIDYPTPVINQDLVTRPLQASGGQVTFDLGAQPVVVRQASGTTFSLPVPSGTAVSVPAGGAQDIYGNTNATPLSLR
;
A
#
# COMPACT_ATOMS: atom_id res chain seq x y z
N MET A 1 -46.73 51.30 38.26
CA MET A 1 -47.49 51.65 37.02
C MET A 1 -47.64 50.39 36.15
N ALA A 2 -48.29 50.46 34.98
CA ALA A 2 -48.66 49.31 34.11
C ALA A 2 -47.47 48.33 33.88
N ARG A 3 -47.64 47.00 34.00
CA ARG A 3 -48.26 46.03 33.05
C ARG A 3 -47.62 46.08 31.64
N LEU A 4 -47.24 45.02 30.91
CA LEU A 4 -47.27 43.54 30.94
C LEU A 4 -47.75 43.04 29.56
N MET A 5 -47.09 42.00 29.03
CA MET A 5 -47.58 41.01 28.03
C MET A 5 -47.81 41.36 26.54
N THR A 6 -46.77 41.08 25.74
CA THR A 6 -46.71 40.01 24.70
C THR A 6 -47.78 39.80 23.61
N ARG A 7 -47.25 39.52 22.39
CA ARG A 7 -47.61 38.47 21.38
C ARG A 7 -48.65 38.74 20.25
N ARG A 8 -48.22 38.29 19.06
CA ARG A 8 -48.94 37.74 17.88
C ARG A 8 -49.51 38.65 16.76
N ASP A 9 -49.00 38.34 15.55
CA ASP A 9 -49.62 38.24 14.19
C ASP A 9 -51.13 37.84 14.16
N PRO A 10 -51.91 37.93 13.04
CA PRO A 10 -51.48 38.14 11.63
C PRO A 10 -52.41 38.91 10.63
N ALA A 11 -51.88 39.16 9.43
CA ALA A 11 -52.47 39.02 8.06
C ALA A 11 -53.81 39.67 7.59
N LYS A 12 -53.69 40.43 6.46
CA LYS A 12 -54.55 40.49 5.23
C LYS A 12 -55.90 41.26 5.20
N ARG A 13 -56.32 41.52 3.94
CA ARG A 13 -57.61 42.02 3.36
C ARG A 13 -57.68 43.54 3.04
N HIS A 14 -58.38 44.06 2.01
CA HIS A 14 -58.76 43.59 0.64
C HIS A 14 -59.54 44.73 -0.10
N HIS A 15 -59.26 45.00 -1.39
CA HIS A 15 -60.21 45.55 -2.41
C HIS A 15 -60.77 47.00 -2.21
N VAL A 16 -61.42 47.71 -3.16
CA VAL A 16 -61.85 47.44 -4.57
C VAL A 16 -62.03 48.74 -5.44
N ALA A 17 -62.01 48.59 -6.79
CA ALA A 17 -62.56 49.50 -7.85
C ALA A 17 -61.93 50.92 -8.05
N ALA A 18 -62.16 51.66 -9.17
CA ALA A 18 -63.07 51.47 -10.31
C ALA A 18 -62.65 52.19 -11.63
N MET A 19 -63.11 51.68 -12.79
CA MET A 19 -63.51 52.42 -14.04
C MET A 19 -62.41 53.16 -14.89
N HIS A 20 -62.55 53.47 -16.20
CA HIS A 20 -63.64 53.32 -17.21
C HIS A 20 -63.14 53.34 -18.69
N GLY A 21 -64.02 53.03 -19.68
CA GLY A 21 -63.81 53.21 -21.15
C GLY A 21 -63.51 51.88 -21.91
N LEU A 22 -64.33 51.26 -22.78
CA LEU A 22 -65.16 51.69 -23.96
C LEU A 22 -64.30 52.24 -25.12
N ARG A 23 -64.44 51.85 -26.40
CA ARG A 23 -65.37 51.02 -27.24
C ARG A 23 -64.55 50.50 -28.46
N ALA A 24 -64.96 49.68 -29.44
CA ALA A 24 -66.12 48.90 -29.92
C ALA A 24 -65.55 47.83 -30.91
N LEU A 25 -66.13 46.74 -31.45
CA LEU A 25 -67.43 46.01 -31.51
C LEU A 25 -67.79 45.69 -32.98
N ALA A 26 -67.54 44.45 -33.47
CA ALA A 26 -68.29 43.82 -34.59
C ALA A 26 -68.02 42.29 -34.75
N VAL A 27 -69.10 41.52 -34.58
CA VAL A 27 -69.48 40.15 -35.05
C VAL A 27 -68.66 39.54 -36.23
N GLY A 28 -68.31 38.24 -36.31
CA GLY A 28 -68.36 37.11 -35.33
C GLY A 28 -69.18 35.87 -35.76
N LEU A 29 -68.57 34.67 -35.85
CA LEU A 29 -69.28 33.37 -35.79
C LEU A 29 -68.38 32.15 -35.44
N ALA A 30 -68.93 31.25 -34.60
CA ALA A 30 -68.67 29.80 -34.45
C ALA A 30 -67.27 29.19 -34.12
N THR A 31 -67.24 28.54 -32.93
CA THR A 31 -66.60 27.23 -32.59
C THR A 31 -65.07 27.02 -32.67
N PHE A 32 -64.43 27.16 -31.49
CA PHE A 32 -63.53 26.18 -30.84
C PHE A 32 -62.59 25.30 -31.72
N VAL A 33 -61.31 25.70 -31.80
CA VAL A 33 -60.15 24.79 -31.77
C VAL A 33 -59.10 25.40 -30.82
N ALA A 34 -58.48 24.59 -29.96
CA ALA A 34 -57.43 25.06 -29.05
C ALA A 34 -56.08 25.16 -29.80
N GLY A 35 -55.69 26.37 -30.21
CA GLY A 35 -54.36 26.67 -30.73
C GLY A 35 -53.41 27.06 -29.60
N ALA A 36 -52.31 26.31 -29.42
CA ALA A 36 -51.35 26.58 -28.36
C ALA A 36 -50.50 27.83 -28.67
N ALA A 37 -50.34 28.72 -27.69
CA ALA A 37 -49.31 29.75 -27.74
C ALA A 37 -47.93 29.08 -27.66
N THR A 38 -47.06 29.32 -28.63
CA THR A 38 -45.70 28.79 -28.67
C THR A 38 -44.82 29.50 -27.63
N LEU A 39 -44.88 29.02 -26.40
CA LEU A 39 -43.79 29.21 -25.45
C LEU A 39 -42.54 28.56 -26.04
N ALA A 40 -41.63 29.38 -26.53
CA ALA A 40 -40.29 28.94 -26.89
C ALA A 40 -39.54 28.58 -25.61
N SER A 41 -39.72 27.33 -25.16
CA SER A 41 -38.93 26.77 -24.08
C SER A 41 -37.48 26.75 -24.51
N SER A 42 -36.70 27.73 -24.02
CA SER A 42 -35.25 27.70 -24.00
C SER A 42 -34.79 26.57 -23.09
N ALA A 43 -34.95 25.33 -23.57
CA ALA A 43 -34.33 24.17 -23.01
C ALA A 43 -32.82 24.34 -23.21
N THR A 44 -32.16 24.93 -22.23
CA THR A 44 -30.72 24.78 -22.05
C THR A 44 -30.46 23.28 -21.97
N ALA A 45 -30.03 22.70 -23.08
CA ALA A 45 -29.49 21.36 -23.10
C ALA A 45 -28.33 21.38 -22.11
N ALA A 46 -28.52 20.72 -20.96
CA ALA A 46 -27.46 20.55 -19.99
C ALA A 46 -26.30 19.89 -20.74
N ALA A 47 -25.15 20.56 -20.78
CA ALA A 47 -23.99 20.00 -21.44
C ALA A 47 -23.73 18.63 -20.83
N SER A 48 -23.75 17.58 -21.67
CA SER A 48 -23.42 16.25 -21.20
C SER A 48 -22.02 16.33 -20.61
N ALA A 49 -21.87 16.01 -19.32
CA ALA A 49 -20.55 15.85 -18.73
C ALA A 49 -19.78 14.81 -19.56
N ASP A 50 -18.49 15.05 -19.76
CA ASP A 50 -17.66 14.15 -20.54
C ASP A 50 -17.55 12.80 -19.80
N PRO A 51 -17.69 11.66 -20.51
CA PRO A 51 -17.59 10.36 -19.87
C PRO A 51 -16.16 10.08 -19.44
N LEU A 52 -16.00 9.58 -18.22
CA LEU A 52 -14.73 9.15 -17.66
C LEU A 52 -14.12 8.02 -18.49
N TYR A 53 -12.83 8.15 -18.79
CA TYR A 53 -11.96 7.04 -19.18
C TYR A 53 -10.96 6.77 -18.07
N ALA A 54 -10.57 5.51 -17.91
CA ALA A 54 -9.49 5.12 -17.03
C ALA A 54 -8.71 3.91 -17.56
N GLY A 55 -7.48 3.78 -17.10
CA GLY A 55 -6.54 2.72 -17.41
C GLY A 55 -5.47 2.65 -16.31
N VAL A 56 -4.88 1.47 -16.14
CA VAL A 56 -3.86 1.18 -15.13
C VAL A 56 -2.61 0.61 -15.78
N GLY A 57 -1.47 0.76 -15.10
CA GLY A 57 -0.19 0.24 -15.58
C GLY A 57 0.86 0.33 -14.50
N ARG A 58 1.91 -0.49 -14.63
CA ARG A 58 3.01 -0.57 -13.65
C ARG A 58 4.36 -0.75 -14.32
N ALA A 59 5.45 -0.48 -13.62
CA ALA A 59 6.81 -0.83 -14.04
C ALA A 59 7.65 -1.27 -12.84
N ASP A 60 8.48 -2.31 -13.01
CA ASP A 60 9.47 -2.74 -12.00
C ASP A 60 10.57 -1.67 -11.81
N ILE A 61 10.59 -1.02 -10.64
CA ILE A 61 11.59 -0.03 -10.22
C ILE A 61 12.68 -0.65 -9.32
N THR A 62 12.76 -1.98 -9.22
CA THR A 62 13.86 -2.60 -8.47
C THR A 62 15.18 -2.36 -9.25
N PRO A 63 16.24 -1.78 -8.68
CA PRO A 63 17.52 -1.63 -9.37
C PRO A 63 18.37 -2.92 -9.29
N PRO A 64 19.61 -2.91 -9.82
CA PRO A 64 20.67 -3.82 -9.40
C PRO A 64 21.02 -3.67 -7.90
N THR A 65 21.63 -4.69 -7.29
CA THR A 65 22.02 -4.67 -5.87
C THR A 65 23.34 -3.92 -5.63
N GLY A 66 23.64 -3.63 -4.36
CA GLY A 66 24.83 -2.90 -3.95
C GLY A 66 24.67 -1.37 -3.94
N TYR A 67 23.43 -0.88 -3.78
CA TYR A 67 23.13 0.43 -3.19
C TYR A 67 22.72 0.21 -1.72
N TYR A 68 22.79 1.25 -0.90
CA TYR A 68 22.25 1.19 0.47
C TYR A 68 20.74 1.46 0.49
N MET A 69 20.08 1.08 1.58
CA MET A 69 18.70 1.45 1.88
C MET A 69 18.61 2.95 2.22
N MET A 70 17.69 3.67 1.57
CA MET A 70 17.34 5.04 1.98
C MET A 70 16.47 5.00 3.25
N GLY A 71 16.59 6.03 4.08
CA GLY A 71 15.80 6.24 5.30
C GLY A 71 16.67 6.08 6.56
N TRP A 72 17.31 4.92 6.71
CA TRP A 72 18.12 4.59 7.89
C TRP A 72 19.44 5.38 8.04
N VAL A 73 19.91 6.09 7.01
CA VAL A 73 21.19 6.83 6.97
C VAL A 73 22.35 5.97 7.53
N SER A 74 22.46 4.72 7.09
CA SER A 74 23.31 3.71 7.74
C SER A 74 23.94 2.72 6.76
N ALA A 75 25.27 2.55 6.86
CA ALA A 75 26.05 1.60 6.08
C ALA A 75 25.69 0.12 6.35
N ASP A 76 24.98 -0.19 7.44
CA ASP A 76 24.45 -1.53 7.71
C ASP A 76 23.35 -1.93 6.69
N GLY A 77 22.71 -0.95 6.04
CA GLY A 77 21.64 -1.15 5.07
C GLY A 77 22.10 -1.48 3.64
N LEU A 78 23.29 -2.05 3.44
CA LEU A 78 23.78 -2.39 2.09
C LEU A 78 22.93 -3.51 1.48
N VAL A 79 22.19 -3.23 0.41
CA VAL A 79 21.26 -4.20 -0.18
C VAL A 79 22.01 -5.26 -1.01
N ILE A 80 21.92 -6.51 -0.57
CA ILE A 80 22.61 -7.67 -1.19
C ILE A 80 21.67 -8.53 -2.05
N GLY A 81 20.38 -8.20 -2.12
CA GLY A 81 19.36 -9.06 -2.69
C GLY A 81 17.97 -8.44 -2.75
N GLN A 82 16.97 -9.31 -2.90
CA GLN A 82 15.55 -8.97 -3.03
C GLN A 82 14.71 -9.98 -2.24
N ASN A 83 13.67 -9.48 -1.57
CA ASN A 83 12.51 -10.25 -1.12
C ASN A 83 11.40 -10.01 -2.15
N THR A 84 10.67 -8.90 -2.01
CA THR A 84 9.69 -8.46 -3.00
C THR A 84 10.30 -7.52 -4.03
N ARG A 85 9.64 -7.37 -5.19
CA ARG A 85 9.94 -6.30 -6.15
C ARG A 85 9.49 -4.95 -5.60
N LEU A 86 10.14 -3.90 -6.10
CA LEU A 86 9.65 -2.53 -6.04
C LEU A 86 8.96 -2.20 -7.38
N TYR A 87 7.79 -1.55 -7.36
CA TYR A 87 7.09 -1.08 -8.56
C TYR A 87 6.66 0.40 -8.47
N ALA A 88 6.66 1.06 -9.62
CA ALA A 88 5.81 2.22 -9.88
C ALA A 88 4.44 1.72 -10.36
N ARG A 89 3.34 2.15 -9.73
CA ARG A 89 1.96 1.78 -10.09
C ARG A 89 1.16 3.05 -10.39
N ALA A 90 0.54 3.09 -11.57
CA ALA A 90 -0.15 4.27 -12.09
C ALA A 90 -1.62 3.99 -12.44
N LEU A 91 -2.51 4.90 -12.05
CA LEU A 91 -3.91 4.99 -12.43
C LEU A 91 -4.14 6.31 -13.16
N VAL A 92 -4.39 6.25 -14.48
CA VAL A 92 -4.66 7.44 -15.28
C VAL A 92 -6.17 7.62 -15.44
N LEU A 93 -6.69 8.78 -15.05
CA LEU A 93 -8.06 9.21 -15.23
C LEU A 93 -8.14 10.26 -16.33
N ARG A 94 -9.20 10.21 -17.17
CA ARG A 94 -9.40 11.21 -18.22
C ARG A 94 -10.87 11.63 -18.38
N GLU A 95 -11.11 12.94 -18.32
CA GLU A 95 -12.38 13.61 -18.62
C GLU A 95 -12.18 14.49 -19.86
N GLY A 96 -12.78 14.13 -21.00
CA GLY A 96 -12.57 14.86 -22.26
C GLY A 96 -11.10 14.89 -22.67
N THR A 97 -10.50 16.09 -22.66
CA THR A 97 -9.06 16.34 -22.89
C THR A 97 -8.21 16.39 -21.62
N ARG A 98 -8.81 16.49 -20.43
CA ARG A 98 -8.11 16.52 -19.14
C ARG A 98 -7.63 15.12 -18.78
N LYS A 99 -6.32 14.90 -18.70
CA LYS A 99 -5.70 13.71 -18.10
C LYS A 99 -5.17 14.05 -16.71
N LEU A 100 -5.29 13.11 -15.78
CA LEU A 100 -4.62 13.11 -14.47
C LEU A 100 -4.00 11.73 -14.28
N ALA A 101 -2.73 11.66 -13.89
CA ALA A 101 -2.13 10.44 -13.35
C ALA A 101 -2.15 10.49 -11.82
N LEU A 102 -2.59 9.42 -11.18
CA LEU A 102 -2.36 9.12 -9.76
C LEU A 102 -1.33 7.99 -9.72
N VAL A 103 -0.22 8.19 -9.02
CA VAL A 103 0.91 7.25 -9.00
C VAL A 103 1.37 7.01 -7.56
N ALA A 104 1.77 5.77 -7.31
CA ALA A 104 2.46 5.35 -6.10
C ALA A 104 3.69 4.52 -6.49
N GLU A 105 4.84 4.86 -5.93
CA GLU A 105 6.10 4.13 -6.11
C GLU A 105 6.53 3.44 -4.80
N ASP A 106 7.03 2.20 -4.92
CA ASP A 106 7.65 1.44 -3.82
C ASP A 106 9.04 2.03 -3.46
N LEU A 107 9.05 3.31 -3.08
CA LEU A 107 10.22 4.13 -2.73
C LEU A 107 10.08 4.70 -1.31
N ASN A 108 11.15 5.29 -0.78
CA ASN A 108 11.12 6.05 0.47
C ASN A 108 10.43 7.43 0.32
N GLY A 109 10.18 7.91 -0.90
CA GLY A 109 9.80 9.29 -1.18
C GLY A 109 9.98 9.62 -2.67
N ILE A 110 9.41 10.73 -3.13
CA ILE A 110 9.51 11.19 -4.53
C ILE A 110 10.50 12.37 -4.63
N PRO A 111 11.69 12.19 -5.24
CA PRO A 111 12.53 13.33 -5.61
C PRO A 111 11.88 14.06 -6.79
N GLY A 112 11.54 15.34 -6.64
CA GLY A 112 10.80 16.09 -7.68
C GLY A 112 11.54 16.22 -9.00
N GLY A 113 12.87 16.05 -8.99
CA GLY A 113 13.68 15.96 -10.22
C GLY A 113 13.47 14.66 -11.01
N VAL A 114 13.09 13.55 -10.37
CA VAL A 114 12.71 12.30 -11.06
C VAL A 114 11.37 12.51 -11.76
N LEU A 115 10.39 13.05 -11.04
CA LEU A 115 9.08 13.42 -11.58
C LEU A 115 9.21 14.44 -12.73
N SER A 116 10.06 15.46 -12.60
CA SER A 116 10.26 16.46 -13.65
C SER A 116 10.86 15.86 -14.93
N GLU A 117 11.78 14.89 -14.84
CA GLU A 117 12.29 14.15 -16.00
C GLU A 117 11.26 13.18 -16.59
N ALA A 118 10.52 12.44 -15.77
CA ALA A 118 9.42 11.60 -16.24
C ALA A 118 8.34 12.43 -16.98
N ALA A 119 8.01 13.60 -16.45
CA ALA A 119 7.13 14.59 -17.09
C ALA A 119 7.68 15.07 -18.45
N LYS A 120 8.98 15.35 -18.57
CA LYS A 120 9.61 15.73 -19.85
C LYS A 120 9.53 14.59 -20.88
N LEU A 121 9.74 13.34 -20.47
CA LEU A 121 9.56 12.15 -21.32
C LEU A 121 8.09 11.99 -21.77
N LEU A 122 7.14 12.27 -20.89
CA LEU A 122 5.70 12.11 -21.12
C LEU A 122 5.01 13.30 -21.80
N ALA A 123 5.69 14.43 -22.02
CA ALA A 123 5.07 15.67 -22.52
C ALA A 123 4.24 15.49 -23.80
N LYS A 124 4.65 14.58 -24.70
CA LYS A 124 3.92 14.26 -25.96
C LYS A 124 2.59 13.51 -25.75
N ARG A 125 2.38 12.89 -24.57
CA ARG A 125 1.10 12.30 -24.15
C ARG A 125 0.16 13.30 -23.47
N GLY A 126 0.64 14.50 -23.13
CA GLY A 126 -0.13 15.50 -22.40
C GLY A 126 -0.01 15.43 -20.87
N PHE A 127 1.07 14.86 -20.34
CA PHE A 127 1.41 14.94 -18.92
C PHE A 127 2.53 15.96 -18.65
N ASN A 128 2.54 16.49 -17.43
CA ASN A 128 3.54 17.40 -16.87
C ASN A 128 3.38 17.44 -15.33
N GLU A 129 4.28 18.13 -14.60
CA GLU A 129 4.21 18.25 -13.12
C GLU A 129 2.84 18.75 -12.61
N GLN A 130 2.03 19.46 -13.40
CA GLN A 130 0.72 19.97 -12.98
C GLN A 130 -0.42 18.96 -13.10
N ASN A 131 -0.22 17.76 -13.69
CA ASN A 131 -1.27 16.75 -13.84
C ASN A 131 -0.78 15.29 -13.64
N ILE A 132 0.31 15.15 -12.90
CA ILE A 132 0.71 13.91 -12.22
C ILE A 132 0.63 14.23 -10.72
N LEU A 133 -0.05 13.40 -9.96
CA LEU A 133 0.14 13.27 -8.52
C LEU A 133 0.99 12.00 -8.33
N ASP A 134 2.25 12.21 -7.98
CA ASP A 134 3.22 11.16 -7.74
C ASP A 134 3.49 11.07 -6.23
N SER A 135 3.53 9.86 -5.66
CA SER A 135 3.62 9.64 -4.22
C SER A 135 4.38 8.36 -3.90
N ALA A 136 4.88 8.20 -2.68
CA ALA A 136 5.61 7.02 -2.27
C ALA A 136 4.85 6.19 -1.22
N THR A 137 5.19 4.91 -1.13
CA THR A 137 4.85 4.04 0.01
C THR A 137 5.67 4.37 1.26
N HIS A 138 6.73 5.17 1.14
CA HIS A 138 7.72 5.40 2.21
C HIS A 138 8.38 4.11 2.73
N THR A 139 8.78 3.21 1.82
CA THR A 139 9.53 2.02 2.24
C THR A 139 11.02 2.33 2.46
N HIS A 140 11.51 2.09 3.67
CA HIS A 140 12.93 2.22 4.04
C HIS A 140 13.79 1.02 3.57
N ALA A 141 13.32 0.31 2.54
CA ALA A 141 14.06 -0.75 1.85
C ALA A 141 14.19 -0.50 0.33
N ALA A 142 13.91 0.74 -0.09
CA ALA A 142 14.23 1.32 -1.40
C ALA A 142 15.72 1.71 -1.51
N PRO A 143 16.30 1.83 -2.73
CA PRO A 143 17.69 2.29 -2.90
C PRO A 143 17.92 3.74 -2.46
N THR A 144 19.18 4.09 -2.23
CA THR A 144 19.68 5.48 -2.17
C THR A 144 20.55 5.80 -3.41
N SER A 145 21.16 6.98 -3.47
CA SER A 145 21.99 7.47 -4.58
C SER A 145 21.21 7.85 -5.85
N PHE A 146 20.03 8.46 -5.69
CA PHE A 146 19.27 9.03 -6.82
C PHE A 146 18.56 10.35 -6.52
N TYR A 147 18.77 10.96 -5.34
CA TYR A 147 18.17 12.23 -4.97
C TYR A 147 18.98 13.43 -5.49
N PRO A 148 18.44 14.29 -6.38
CA PRO A 148 19.14 15.50 -6.83
C PRO A 148 19.62 16.41 -5.69
N PHE A 149 18.91 16.40 -4.58
CA PHE A 149 19.28 17.05 -3.32
C PHE A 149 19.99 16.03 -2.42
N THR A 150 21.32 15.94 -2.61
CA THR A 150 22.14 14.79 -2.18
C THR A 150 22.23 14.57 -0.66
N THR A 151 21.69 15.47 0.17
CA THR A 151 21.54 15.19 1.61
C THR A 151 20.67 13.95 1.85
N TYR A 152 19.71 13.69 0.97
CA TYR A 152 18.87 12.49 1.00
C TYR A 152 19.56 11.23 0.47
N ASP A 153 20.73 11.38 -0.17
CA ASP A 153 21.62 10.26 -0.53
C ASP A 153 22.67 9.95 0.57
N SER A 154 22.50 10.49 1.79
CA SER A 154 23.49 10.33 2.87
C SER A 154 23.48 8.94 3.50
N VAL A 155 24.65 8.34 3.64
CA VAL A 155 24.87 7.05 4.31
C VAL A 155 26.03 7.17 5.30
N ALA A 156 25.72 7.15 6.60
CA ALA A 156 26.72 7.23 7.65
C ALA A 156 27.41 5.87 7.89
N PRO A 157 28.69 5.85 8.31
CA PRO A 157 29.35 4.63 8.74
C PRO A 157 28.69 4.04 10.00
N THR A 158 29.04 2.80 10.32
CA THR A 158 28.69 2.15 11.60
C THR A 158 29.91 1.45 12.20
N ILE A 159 29.79 0.92 13.43
CA ILE A 159 30.84 0.09 14.02
C ILE A 159 31.02 -1.26 13.30
N ASN A 160 29.98 -1.73 12.60
CA ASN A 160 30.01 -2.96 11.78
C ASN A 160 30.61 -2.70 10.39
N HIS A 161 30.29 -1.55 9.81
CA HIS A 161 30.72 -1.10 8.49
C HIS A 161 31.37 0.30 8.60
N PRO A 162 32.65 0.37 8.98
CA PRO A 162 33.40 1.62 9.14
C PRO A 162 33.83 2.17 7.76
N THR A 163 32.85 2.61 6.99
CA THR A 163 32.99 3.30 5.69
C THR A 163 33.40 4.77 5.87
N GLY A 164 33.44 5.52 4.77
CA GLY A 164 33.29 6.99 4.86
C GLY A 164 31.82 7.37 5.09
N LEU A 165 31.56 8.65 5.33
CA LEU A 165 30.24 9.22 5.06
C LEU A 165 30.08 9.33 3.54
N HIS A 166 29.05 8.72 2.99
CA HIS A 166 28.77 8.73 1.55
C HIS A 166 27.55 9.60 1.24
N SER A 167 27.57 10.32 0.11
CA SER A 167 26.46 11.12 -0.44
C SER A 167 26.73 11.36 -1.93
N GLY A 168 25.70 11.25 -2.78
CA GLY A 168 25.79 11.58 -4.21
C GLY A 168 24.91 10.70 -5.11
N VAL A 169 24.55 11.28 -6.26
CA VAL A 169 23.67 10.66 -7.28
C VAL A 169 24.45 9.73 -8.21
N ASP A 170 23.93 8.52 -8.40
CA ASP A 170 24.23 7.66 -9.54
C ASP A 170 23.33 8.06 -10.72
N ALA A 171 23.92 8.67 -11.75
CA ALA A 171 23.20 9.16 -12.92
C ALA A 171 22.51 8.03 -13.72
N GLN A 172 22.98 6.78 -13.62
CA GLN A 172 22.33 5.64 -14.25
C GLN A 172 21.11 5.17 -13.44
N LEU A 173 21.15 5.24 -12.11
CA LEU A 173 20.00 4.95 -11.25
C LEU A 173 18.92 6.04 -11.39
N TYR A 174 19.28 7.32 -11.25
CA TYR A 174 18.38 8.45 -11.48
C TYR A 174 17.71 8.41 -12.87
N ALA A 175 18.47 8.02 -13.90
CA ALA A 175 17.95 7.83 -15.26
C ALA A 175 17.16 6.53 -15.46
N PHE A 176 17.23 5.56 -14.55
CA PHE A 176 16.39 4.36 -14.55
C PHE A 176 15.03 4.68 -13.91
N GLU A 177 14.99 5.27 -12.71
CA GLU A 177 13.73 5.58 -12.02
C GLU A 177 12.83 6.49 -12.86
N ALA A 178 13.36 7.61 -13.38
CA ALA A 178 12.61 8.54 -14.22
C ALA A 178 12.04 7.91 -15.51
N ARG A 179 12.65 6.81 -16.00
CA ARG A 179 12.12 6.03 -17.14
C ARG A 179 11.06 5.04 -16.73
N GLN A 180 11.18 4.43 -15.56
CA GLN A 180 10.24 3.42 -15.08
C GLN A 180 8.94 4.07 -14.58
N LEU A 181 9.02 5.20 -13.87
CA LEU A 181 7.89 6.09 -13.58
C LEU A 181 7.16 6.49 -14.88
N ALA A 182 7.89 7.00 -15.87
CA ALA A 182 7.32 7.34 -17.17
C ALA A 182 6.72 6.13 -17.91
N SER A 183 7.31 4.94 -17.74
CA SER A 183 6.81 3.68 -18.31
C SER A 183 5.49 3.24 -17.66
N ALA A 184 5.35 3.34 -16.33
CA ALA A 184 4.10 3.02 -15.62
C ALA A 184 2.95 3.93 -16.08
N ILE A 185 3.16 5.26 -16.09
CA ILE A 185 2.17 6.24 -16.56
C ILE A 185 1.83 6.02 -18.05
N ALA A 186 2.82 5.72 -18.89
CA ALA A 186 2.60 5.45 -20.31
C ALA A 186 1.74 4.18 -20.52
N ARG A 187 1.97 3.11 -19.75
CA ARG A 187 1.15 1.88 -19.78
C ARG A 187 -0.30 2.18 -19.37
N ALA A 188 -0.51 2.95 -18.30
CA ALA A 188 -1.84 3.36 -17.82
C ALA A 188 -2.60 4.31 -18.80
N ASP A 189 -1.87 5.10 -19.58
CA ASP A 189 -2.42 5.96 -20.64
C ASP A 189 -2.74 5.19 -21.95
N ASP A 190 -2.10 4.04 -22.19
CA ASP A 190 -2.44 3.15 -23.31
C ASP A 190 -3.59 2.19 -22.97
N ASP A 191 -3.79 1.85 -21.69
CA ASP A 191 -4.87 0.99 -21.18
C ASP A 191 -6.26 1.69 -21.10
N GLN A 192 -6.35 2.95 -21.53
CA GLN A 192 -7.52 3.83 -21.39
C GLN A 192 -8.81 3.29 -22.05
N ALA A 193 -9.85 3.06 -21.25
CA ALA A 193 -11.19 2.68 -21.72
C ALA A 193 -12.30 3.36 -20.89
N PRO A 194 -13.55 3.43 -21.38
CA PRO A 194 -14.67 4.03 -20.64
C PRO A 194 -14.86 3.39 -19.27
N ALA A 195 -15.02 4.20 -18.24
CA ALA A 195 -14.92 3.78 -16.84
C ALA A 195 -15.97 4.42 -15.94
N VAL A 196 -16.00 3.95 -14.69
CA VAL A 196 -16.66 4.58 -13.56
C VAL A 196 -15.71 4.62 -12.38
N ALA A 197 -15.78 5.69 -11.58
CA ALA A 197 -15.00 5.84 -10.35
C ALA A 197 -15.88 6.33 -9.19
N GLY A 198 -15.51 5.98 -7.95
CA GLY A 198 -16.26 6.35 -6.75
C GLY A 198 -15.49 6.09 -5.46
N TRP A 199 -15.83 6.83 -4.42
CA TRP A 199 -15.14 6.81 -3.12
C TRP A 199 -15.82 5.92 -2.08
N GLY A 200 -15.01 5.25 -1.27
CA GLY A 200 -15.39 4.60 -0.02
C GLY A 200 -14.33 4.85 1.05
N GLN A 201 -14.72 4.76 2.31
CA GLN A 201 -13.91 5.16 3.46
C GLN A 201 -14.27 4.30 4.67
N THR A 202 -13.26 3.66 5.27
CA THR A 202 -13.39 2.88 6.50
C THR A 202 -12.33 3.32 7.52
N THR A 203 -12.23 2.62 8.65
CA THR A 203 -11.14 2.84 9.61
C THR A 203 -10.40 1.54 9.94
N LEU A 204 -9.11 1.68 10.25
CA LEU A 204 -8.23 0.62 10.73
C LEU A 204 -7.64 1.04 12.09
N LEU A 205 -7.61 0.12 13.06
CA LEU A 205 -7.21 0.37 14.45
C LEU A 205 -6.45 -0.85 14.98
N GLY A 206 -5.50 -0.63 15.90
CA GLY A 206 -4.68 -1.69 16.51
C GLY A 206 -3.53 -2.18 15.64
N ILE A 207 -3.30 -1.54 14.50
CA ILE A 207 -2.14 -1.77 13.63
C ILE A 207 -1.05 -0.74 13.97
N THR A 208 -1.29 0.52 13.67
CA THR A 208 -0.38 1.65 13.89
C THR A 208 -0.40 2.21 15.31
N GLN A 209 0.66 2.93 15.68
CA GLN A 209 0.86 3.68 16.91
C GLN A 209 1.63 4.96 16.58
N ASN A 210 1.49 6.01 17.40
CA ASN A 210 2.37 7.17 17.35
C ASN A 210 3.77 6.80 17.87
N ARG A 211 4.84 7.31 17.25
CA ARG A 211 6.22 7.20 17.76
C ARG A 211 6.63 8.38 18.64
N SER A 212 6.16 9.58 18.31
CA SER A 212 6.45 10.85 19.00
C SER A 212 5.26 11.32 19.85
N ILE A 213 4.73 10.43 20.69
CA ILE A 213 3.49 10.66 21.44
C ILE A 213 3.54 11.91 22.35
N GLU A 214 4.69 12.30 22.91
CA GLU A 214 4.80 13.56 23.67
C GLU A 214 4.73 14.82 22.79
N ALA A 215 5.13 14.74 21.53
CA ALA A 215 4.98 15.83 20.56
C ALA A 215 3.50 16.00 20.16
N GLU A 216 2.82 14.89 19.86
CA GLU A 216 1.37 14.84 19.61
C GLU A 216 0.58 15.45 20.79
N LEU A 217 0.87 15.02 22.01
CA LEU A 217 0.21 15.53 23.23
C LEU A 217 0.44 17.04 23.49
N ALA A 218 1.47 17.64 22.90
CA ALA A 218 1.70 19.08 23.00
C ALA A 218 0.65 19.91 22.24
N ASP A 219 0.01 19.36 21.19
CA ASP A 219 -1.12 19.99 20.49
C ASP A 219 -2.30 20.26 21.44
N TYR A 220 -2.45 19.41 22.46
CA TYR A 220 -3.43 19.53 23.54
C TYR A 220 -2.91 20.23 24.81
N GLY A 221 -1.67 20.75 24.77
CA GLY A 221 -1.03 21.40 25.92
C GLY A 221 -0.61 20.43 27.04
N VAL A 222 -0.57 19.13 26.76
CA VAL A 222 -0.15 18.07 27.69
C VAL A 222 1.36 17.86 27.54
N LEU A 223 2.12 18.86 28.01
CA LEU A 223 3.59 18.85 27.93
C LEU A 223 4.19 17.78 28.86
N LEU A 224 4.88 16.80 28.27
CA LEU A 224 5.53 15.68 28.95
C LEU A 224 6.96 15.52 28.42
N THR A 225 7.90 15.08 29.26
CA THR A 225 9.25 14.75 28.78
C THR A 225 9.23 13.39 28.06
N ARG A 226 9.93 13.29 26.92
CA ARG A 226 10.07 12.06 26.13
C ARG A 226 10.29 10.80 27.00
N GLY A 227 9.49 9.76 26.76
CA GLY A 227 9.43 8.54 27.56
C GLY A 227 8.44 8.57 28.73
N GLN A 228 7.53 9.56 28.80
CA GLN A 228 6.48 9.68 29.82
C GLN A 228 5.05 9.71 29.25
N GLY A 229 4.91 9.96 27.94
CA GLY A 229 3.64 9.98 27.23
C GLY A 229 3.11 8.59 26.92
N SER A 230 1.82 8.53 26.64
CA SER A 230 1.13 7.32 26.18
C SER A 230 -0.20 7.68 25.53
N PRO A 231 -0.80 6.80 24.69
CA PRO A 231 -2.16 7.01 24.15
C PRO A 231 -3.31 6.97 25.18
N ALA A 232 -2.99 6.95 26.49
CA ALA A 232 -3.92 7.14 27.60
C ALA A 232 -3.79 8.52 28.30
N ASN A 233 -2.82 9.34 27.88
CA ASN A 233 -2.69 10.74 28.27
C ASN A 233 -3.51 11.67 27.34
N ASP A 234 -3.77 11.23 26.11
CA ASP A 234 -4.57 11.97 25.13
C ASP A 234 -6.04 12.13 25.60
N PRO A 235 -6.63 13.34 25.52
CA PRO A 235 -8.01 13.60 25.94
C PRO A 235 -9.11 12.83 25.18
N PHE A 236 -8.83 12.24 24.02
CA PHE A 236 -9.81 11.53 23.19
C PHE A 236 -9.58 10.00 23.12
N GLY A 237 -8.40 9.54 23.52
CA GLY A 237 -7.87 8.19 23.51
C GLY A 237 -7.34 7.73 22.16
N TYR A 238 -6.32 6.86 22.16
CA TYR A 238 -5.65 6.13 21.04
C TYR A 238 -6.12 6.29 19.58
N ALA A 239 -7.42 6.26 19.27
CA ALA A 239 -7.92 6.54 17.93
C ALA A 239 -7.72 8.01 17.48
N ASP A 240 -7.32 8.90 18.39
CA ASP A 240 -6.93 10.30 18.12
C ASP A 240 -5.42 10.53 18.16
N THR A 241 -4.62 9.51 18.50
CA THR A 241 -3.14 9.57 18.46
C THR A 241 -2.55 8.95 17.18
N ILE A 242 -3.41 8.54 16.23
CA ILE A 242 -3.08 7.98 14.91
C ILE A 242 -4.14 8.46 13.91
N ASP A 243 -3.85 8.48 12.60
CA ASP A 243 -4.92 8.55 11.60
C ASP A 243 -5.45 7.14 11.34
N PRO A 244 -6.67 6.79 11.78
CA PRO A 244 -7.25 5.50 11.47
C PRO A 244 -7.92 5.46 10.09
N ASN A 245 -7.99 6.58 9.35
CA ASN A 245 -8.76 6.67 8.10
C ASN A 245 -8.16 5.84 6.97
N VAL A 246 -9.03 5.08 6.30
CA VAL A 246 -8.69 4.29 5.12
C VAL A 246 -9.60 4.73 3.97
N ASP A 247 -9.10 5.63 3.12
CA ASP A 247 -9.81 6.19 1.97
C ASP A 247 -9.43 5.47 0.67
N VAL A 248 -10.44 5.22 -0.18
CA VAL A 248 -10.30 4.45 -1.43
C VAL A 248 -11.08 5.09 -2.57
N LEU A 249 -10.36 5.46 -3.64
CA LEU A 249 -10.93 5.77 -4.95
C LEU A 249 -10.93 4.50 -5.81
N ARG A 250 -12.08 3.83 -5.85
CA ARG A 250 -12.30 2.65 -6.69
C ARG A 250 -12.48 3.02 -8.16
N VAL A 251 -11.93 2.21 -9.07
CA VAL A 251 -12.17 2.35 -10.53
C VAL A 251 -12.54 1.01 -11.19
N ASP A 252 -13.63 1.02 -11.95
CA ASP A 252 -14.09 -0.12 -12.78
C ASP A 252 -14.29 0.33 -14.25
N LYS A 253 -13.78 -0.44 -15.22
CA LYS A 253 -14.10 -0.25 -16.66
C LYS A 253 -15.51 -0.72 -17.01
N LEU A 254 -16.10 -0.14 -18.05
CA LEU A 254 -17.43 -0.46 -18.56
C LEU A 254 -17.38 -1.47 -19.72
N ILE A 255 -16.94 -2.70 -19.43
CA ILE A 255 -16.77 -3.75 -20.44
C ILE A 255 -18.10 -4.48 -20.68
N GLY A 256 -18.64 -4.38 -21.90
CA GLY A 256 -19.86 -5.11 -22.31
C GLY A 256 -21.10 -4.79 -21.47
N GLY A 257 -21.22 -3.54 -21.00
CA GLY A 257 -22.31 -3.10 -20.11
C GLY A 257 -22.18 -3.56 -18.66
N ARG A 258 -20.98 -3.99 -18.22
CA ARG A 258 -20.69 -4.37 -16.83
C ARG A 258 -19.55 -3.54 -16.27
N ARG A 259 -19.60 -3.24 -14.98
CA ARG A 259 -18.46 -2.75 -14.22
C ARG A 259 -17.47 -3.90 -14.02
N VAL A 260 -16.24 -3.74 -14.51
CA VAL A 260 -15.12 -4.68 -14.35
C VAL A 260 -14.01 -3.93 -13.61
N PRO A 261 -13.70 -4.27 -12.35
CA PRO A 261 -12.66 -3.62 -11.57
C PRO A 261 -11.32 -3.61 -12.30
N ILE A 262 -10.63 -2.46 -12.28
CA ILE A 262 -9.26 -2.34 -12.81
C ILE A 262 -8.25 -1.97 -11.73
N GLY A 263 -8.71 -1.46 -10.59
CA GLY A 263 -7.81 -1.05 -9.52
C GLY A 263 -8.49 -0.09 -8.56
N MET A 264 -7.67 0.52 -7.72
CA MET A 264 -8.03 1.67 -6.92
C MET A 264 -6.78 2.48 -6.57
N TRP A 265 -6.99 3.73 -6.18
CA TRP A 265 -6.01 4.50 -5.42
C TRP A 265 -6.43 4.45 -3.94
N SER A 266 -5.49 4.16 -3.05
CA SER A 266 -5.74 3.93 -1.62
C SER A 266 -4.79 4.72 -0.75
N GLN A 267 -5.28 5.15 0.41
CA GLN A 267 -4.54 5.93 1.41
C GLN A 267 -4.79 5.36 2.80
N PHE A 268 -3.72 5.28 3.59
CA PHE A 268 -3.66 4.97 5.02
C PHE A 268 -2.28 5.46 5.51
N ALA A 269 -2.17 5.90 6.77
CA ALA A 269 -0.90 6.34 7.36
C ALA A 269 -0.24 5.18 8.12
N ASP A 270 0.79 4.55 7.55
CA ASP A 270 1.64 3.55 8.24
C ASP A 270 3.05 3.53 7.64
N HIS A 271 4.06 3.87 8.46
CA HIS A 271 5.45 4.02 8.06
C HIS A 271 6.06 2.71 7.54
N GLY A 272 6.71 2.75 6.37
CA GLY A 272 7.22 1.56 5.64
C GLY A 272 8.51 0.96 6.21
N THR A 273 8.50 0.63 7.50
CA THR A 273 9.64 0.35 8.37
C THR A 273 9.44 -0.88 9.27
N VAL A 274 8.51 -1.79 8.95
CA VAL A 274 8.37 -3.04 9.71
C VAL A 274 9.56 -3.97 9.44
N ASN A 275 10.10 -3.99 8.22
CA ASN A 275 11.45 -4.47 7.95
C ASN A 275 12.46 -3.42 8.39
N LYS A 276 13.43 -3.83 9.22
CA LYS A 276 14.48 -2.95 9.74
C LYS A 276 15.73 -3.08 8.86
N VAL A 277 16.64 -2.11 8.96
CA VAL A 277 17.92 -2.02 8.23
C VAL A 277 18.74 -3.32 8.17
N ASN A 278 18.59 -4.21 9.17
CA ASN A 278 19.26 -5.51 9.25
C ASN A 278 18.62 -6.63 8.40
N PHE A 279 17.58 -6.33 7.61
CA PHE A 279 17.01 -7.20 6.58
C PHE A 279 17.41 -6.68 5.18
N THR A 280 18.65 -6.93 4.78
CA THR A 280 19.37 -6.28 3.66
C THR A 280 18.93 -6.72 2.24
N TYR A 281 17.62 -6.72 1.98
CA TYR A 281 16.98 -7.10 0.72
C TYR A 281 16.01 -6.01 0.28
N TYR A 282 15.98 -5.67 -1.02
CA TYR A 282 14.91 -4.83 -1.59
C TYR A 282 13.56 -5.46 -1.27
N ASN A 283 12.64 -4.64 -0.73
CA ASN A 283 11.26 -5.00 -0.48
C ASN A 283 10.41 -3.74 -0.33
N GLY A 284 9.13 -3.81 -0.67
CA GLY A 284 8.15 -2.73 -0.46
C GLY A 284 7.39 -2.85 0.87
N ASP A 285 8.05 -3.36 1.91
CA ASP A 285 7.51 -3.57 3.26
C ASP A 285 6.09 -4.19 3.32
N HIS A 286 5.23 -3.73 4.24
CA HIS A 286 3.83 -4.14 4.37
C HIS A 286 2.99 -3.78 3.13
N HIS A 287 3.25 -2.62 2.51
CA HIS A 287 2.61 -2.16 1.27
C HIS A 287 2.66 -3.22 0.16
N ALA A 288 3.81 -3.88 -0.04
CA ALA A 288 3.97 -4.94 -1.04
C ALA A 288 3.09 -6.18 -0.79
N THR A 289 2.73 -6.45 0.47
CA THR A 289 1.67 -7.42 0.80
C THR A 289 0.29 -6.84 0.50
N ALA A 290 0.01 -5.62 0.98
CA ALA A 290 -1.30 -5.00 0.87
C ALA A 290 -1.77 -4.94 -0.60
N ASP A 291 -0.90 -4.46 -1.48
CA ASP A 291 -1.11 -4.42 -2.93
C ASP A 291 -1.34 -5.82 -3.50
N ARG A 292 -0.47 -6.79 -3.21
CA ARG A 292 -0.61 -8.16 -3.72
C ARG A 292 -1.97 -8.79 -3.37
N VAL A 293 -2.43 -8.61 -2.13
CA VAL A 293 -3.69 -9.17 -1.61
C VAL A 293 -4.90 -8.43 -2.21
N VAL A 294 -4.81 -7.12 -2.37
CA VAL A 294 -5.78 -6.30 -3.11
C VAL A 294 -5.87 -6.76 -4.57
N GLU A 295 -4.77 -6.72 -5.31
CA GLU A 295 -4.69 -7.03 -6.74
C GLU A 295 -5.26 -8.42 -7.02
N ALA A 296 -4.86 -9.43 -6.23
CA ALA A 296 -5.38 -10.79 -6.35
C ALA A 296 -6.91 -10.84 -6.13
N SER A 297 -7.42 -10.11 -5.14
CA SER A 297 -8.86 -10.02 -4.85
C SER A 297 -9.64 -9.30 -5.96
N LEU A 298 -9.07 -8.24 -6.54
CA LEU A 298 -9.63 -7.49 -7.67
C LEU A 298 -9.59 -8.30 -8.97
N ARG A 299 -8.50 -9.02 -9.27
CA ARG A 299 -8.39 -9.98 -10.39
C ARG A 299 -9.47 -11.04 -10.31
N GLN A 300 -9.74 -11.60 -9.13
CA GLN A 300 -10.87 -12.50 -8.95
C GLN A 300 -12.24 -11.81 -9.16
N ALA A 301 -12.40 -10.54 -8.71
CA ALA A 301 -13.65 -9.79 -8.88
C ALA A 301 -13.94 -9.47 -10.36
N ALA A 302 -12.93 -9.03 -11.11
CA ALA A 302 -13.00 -8.79 -12.55
C ALA A 302 -13.29 -10.08 -13.34
N ALA A 303 -12.62 -11.19 -13.03
CA ALA A 303 -12.89 -12.48 -13.66
C ALA A 303 -14.32 -12.97 -13.39
N ARG A 304 -14.87 -12.73 -12.18
CA ARG A 304 -16.29 -12.98 -11.85
C ARG A 304 -17.23 -12.05 -12.65
N ALA A 305 -16.90 -10.77 -12.78
CA ALA A 305 -17.68 -9.79 -13.53
C ALA A 305 -17.79 -10.12 -15.02
N LEU A 306 -16.68 -10.53 -15.66
CA LEU A 306 -16.65 -10.99 -17.05
C LEU A 306 -17.39 -12.32 -17.25
N ALA A 307 -17.22 -13.28 -16.34
CA ALA A 307 -17.89 -14.58 -16.39
C ALA A 307 -19.43 -14.47 -16.26
N GLY A 308 -19.92 -13.51 -15.46
CA GLY A 308 -21.34 -13.19 -15.34
C GLY A 308 -22.13 -14.11 -14.41
N PRO A 309 -23.48 -14.00 -14.37
CA PRO A 309 -24.30 -14.69 -13.38
C PRO A 309 -24.41 -16.21 -13.64
N THR A 310 -24.17 -17.00 -12.60
CA THR A 310 -24.33 -18.46 -12.58
C THR A 310 -25.74 -18.90 -13.01
N ARG A 311 -25.84 -19.52 -14.20
CA ARG A 311 -27.11 -20.03 -14.72
C ARG A 311 -27.44 -21.38 -14.09
N CYS A 312 -28.54 -21.42 -13.33
CA CYS A 312 -29.06 -22.64 -12.70
C CYS A 312 -30.36 -23.11 -13.36
N GLN A 313 -30.30 -24.21 -14.13
CA GLN A 313 -31.51 -24.87 -14.64
C GLN A 313 -32.14 -25.78 -13.58
N ARG A 314 -33.47 -25.74 -13.47
CA ARG A 314 -34.26 -26.74 -12.73
C ARG A 314 -34.52 -27.93 -13.65
N ILE A 315 -33.91 -29.08 -13.37
CA ILE A 315 -34.17 -30.33 -14.07
C ILE A 315 -35.15 -31.15 -13.22
N ARG A 316 -36.35 -31.41 -13.76
CA ARG A 316 -37.30 -32.37 -13.18
C ARG A 316 -36.96 -33.77 -13.70
N LEU A 317 -36.52 -34.66 -12.81
CA LEU A 317 -36.27 -36.07 -13.10
C LEU A 317 -37.05 -36.91 -12.09
N ARG A 318 -38.08 -37.63 -12.58
CA ARG A 318 -38.89 -38.64 -11.87
C ARG A 318 -39.07 -38.33 -10.37
N ALA A 319 -39.96 -37.38 -10.07
CA ALA A 319 -40.33 -36.89 -8.73
C ALA A 319 -39.24 -36.15 -7.92
N ARG A 320 -38.00 -35.98 -8.39
CA ARG A 320 -37.02 -35.04 -7.80
C ARG A 320 -36.77 -33.82 -8.68
N VAL A 321 -36.64 -32.65 -8.04
CA VAL A 321 -36.20 -31.40 -8.65
C VAL A 321 -34.72 -31.23 -8.33
N LEU A 322 -33.86 -31.35 -9.34
CA LEU A 322 -32.43 -31.08 -9.20
C LEU A 322 -32.11 -29.69 -9.78
N ARG A 323 -31.40 -28.85 -9.02
CA ARG A 323 -30.75 -27.65 -9.56
C ARG A 323 -29.44 -28.08 -10.20
N ARG A 324 -29.29 -27.89 -11.51
CA ARG A 324 -28.00 -27.98 -12.19
C ARG A 324 -27.53 -26.58 -12.49
N CYS A 325 -26.59 -26.09 -11.67
CA CYS A 325 -25.92 -24.82 -11.89
C CYS A 325 -24.67 -25.03 -12.74
N SER A 326 -24.56 -24.32 -13.85
CA SER A 326 -23.30 -24.11 -14.54
C SER A 326 -22.71 -22.80 -14.03
N THR A 327 -21.71 -22.89 -13.16
CA THR A 327 -20.79 -21.77 -12.92
C THR A 327 -20.11 -21.45 -14.26
N PRO A 328 -20.14 -20.18 -14.72
CA PRO A 328 -19.36 -19.80 -15.89
C PRO A 328 -17.88 -19.98 -15.57
N ARG A 329 -17.10 -20.43 -16.56
CA ARG A 329 -15.66 -20.63 -16.39
C ARG A 329 -15.02 -19.25 -16.23
N LEU A 330 -14.19 -19.07 -15.20
CA LEU A 330 -13.39 -17.85 -15.06
C LEU A 330 -12.54 -17.68 -16.32
N VAL A 331 -12.61 -16.48 -16.91
CA VAL A 331 -11.80 -16.09 -18.06
C VAL A 331 -10.47 -15.58 -17.51
N PRO A 332 -9.30 -16.09 -17.97
CA PRO A 332 -8.02 -15.49 -17.63
C PRO A 332 -8.01 -14.03 -18.05
N LEU A 333 -7.63 -13.13 -17.14
CA LEU A 333 -7.45 -11.73 -17.44
C LEU A 333 -6.09 -11.54 -18.11
N THR A 334 -6.09 -10.80 -19.22
CA THR A 334 -4.89 -10.28 -19.90
C THR A 334 -4.81 -8.75 -19.74
N GLN A 335 -5.45 -8.23 -18.69
CA GLN A 335 -5.49 -6.82 -18.36
C GLN A 335 -4.85 -6.67 -16.99
N ASP A 336 -3.97 -5.69 -16.87
CA ASP A 336 -3.35 -5.30 -15.61
C ASP A 336 -4.43 -4.79 -14.62
N ILE A 337 -4.16 -5.01 -13.34
CA ILE A 337 -5.03 -4.68 -12.23
C ILE A 337 -4.14 -4.36 -11.05
N GLU A 338 -4.15 -3.10 -10.65
CA GLU A 338 -3.17 -2.50 -9.75
C GLU A 338 -3.87 -1.87 -8.54
N ASN A 339 -3.21 -1.90 -7.40
CA ASN A 339 -3.49 -0.98 -6.30
C ASN A 339 -2.51 0.19 -6.41
N VAL A 340 -2.93 1.41 -6.12
CA VAL A 340 -2.05 2.58 -6.11
C VAL A 340 -2.07 3.12 -4.69
N TYR A 341 -1.27 2.49 -3.83
CA TYR A 341 -1.20 2.79 -2.40
C TYR A 341 -0.10 3.84 -2.14
N GLY A 342 -0.52 5.08 -1.90
CA GLY A 342 0.37 6.10 -1.34
C GLY A 342 0.21 6.19 0.17
N ASN A 343 1.25 6.64 0.87
CA ASN A 343 1.17 6.95 2.29
C ASN A 343 0.53 8.35 2.50
N SER A 344 -0.09 8.57 3.67
CA SER A 344 -1.01 9.70 3.91
C SER A 344 -0.36 10.85 4.71
N ASP A 345 -0.26 10.67 6.01
CA ASP A 345 0.33 11.58 7.01
C ASP A 345 0.92 10.70 8.11
N GLU A 346 1.93 9.98 7.64
CA GLU A 346 2.68 8.90 8.29
C GLU A 346 3.90 9.36 9.10
N GLY A 347 4.17 10.66 9.18
CA GLY A 347 5.43 11.20 9.68
C GLY A 347 5.77 10.81 11.12
N ASP A 348 4.76 10.45 11.91
CA ASP A 348 4.88 9.95 13.28
C ASP A 348 4.12 8.63 13.51
N ILE A 349 3.51 8.02 12.47
CA ILE A 349 2.53 6.92 12.60
C ILE A 349 3.06 5.60 12.02
N SER A 350 3.25 4.58 12.87
CA SER A 350 3.88 3.31 12.48
C SER A 350 3.39 2.06 13.21
N ALA A 351 3.27 0.95 12.47
CA ALA A 351 3.15 -0.41 12.99
C ALA A 351 4.51 -1.05 13.36
N GLY A 352 5.61 -0.50 12.87
CA GLY A 352 7.01 -0.95 13.04
C GLY A 352 7.64 -0.70 14.40
N LEU A 353 6.93 -0.05 15.34
CA LEU A 353 7.36 0.13 16.74
C LEU A 353 7.29 -1.18 17.56
N THR A 354 6.33 -2.05 17.25
CA THR A 354 6.07 -3.31 17.98
C THR A 354 6.17 -4.55 17.09
N ARG A 355 6.54 -4.38 15.83
CA ARG A 355 6.62 -5.43 14.80
C ARG A 355 7.94 -5.32 14.05
N SER A 356 8.52 -6.46 13.68
CA SER A 356 9.82 -6.50 13.01
C SER A 356 9.95 -7.68 12.06
N GLY A 357 10.47 -7.41 10.85
CA GLY A 357 10.80 -8.39 9.82
C GLY A 357 9.63 -8.81 8.93
N PRO A 358 9.90 -9.56 7.85
CA PRO A 358 8.98 -9.67 6.72
C PRO A 358 7.68 -10.43 7.04
N ALA A 359 7.72 -11.48 7.86
CA ALA A 359 6.50 -12.14 8.33
C ALA A 359 5.59 -11.23 9.20
N ALA A 360 6.14 -10.15 9.78
CA ALA A 360 5.36 -9.15 10.51
C ALA A 360 4.85 -8.03 9.58
N ALA A 361 5.64 -7.61 8.60
CA ALA A 361 5.20 -6.72 7.52
C ALA A 361 4.03 -7.34 6.73
N ASN A 362 4.11 -8.64 6.44
CA ASN A 362 3.04 -9.40 5.81
C ASN A 362 1.76 -9.50 6.67
N TYR A 363 1.87 -9.54 8.00
CA TYR A 363 0.70 -9.43 8.88
C TYR A 363 0.03 -8.05 8.81
N VAL A 364 0.82 -6.97 8.73
CA VAL A 364 0.31 -5.59 8.59
C VAL A 364 -0.42 -5.44 7.26
N GLY A 365 0.22 -5.82 6.15
CA GLY A 365 -0.38 -5.72 4.81
C GLY A 365 -1.65 -6.54 4.60
N ASP A 366 -1.81 -7.69 5.27
CA ASP A 366 -3.06 -8.45 5.28
C ASP A 366 -4.22 -7.67 5.96
N ALA A 367 -3.92 -6.88 7.01
CA ALA A 367 -4.89 -6.05 7.70
C ALA A 367 -5.27 -4.81 6.87
N GLU A 368 -4.27 -4.14 6.28
CA GLU A 368 -4.46 -3.01 5.37
C GLU A 368 -5.30 -3.40 4.14
N ALA A 369 -4.92 -4.47 3.44
CA ALA A 369 -5.69 -4.99 2.31
C ALA A 369 -7.13 -5.36 2.71
N SER A 370 -7.34 -5.87 3.92
CA SER A 370 -8.68 -6.16 4.44
C SER A 370 -9.53 -4.90 4.60
N ALA A 371 -8.92 -3.79 5.03
CA ALA A 371 -9.54 -2.46 5.16
C ALA A 371 -9.75 -1.79 3.79
N PHE A 372 -8.73 -1.74 2.91
CA PHE A 372 -8.86 -1.22 1.55
C PHE A 372 -9.97 -1.95 0.77
N LEU A 373 -10.02 -3.29 0.86
CA LEU A 373 -11.08 -4.07 0.24
C LEU A 373 -12.45 -3.82 0.89
N ALA A 374 -12.54 -3.32 2.12
CA ALA A 374 -13.80 -2.89 2.75
C ALA A 374 -14.28 -1.54 2.21
N ALA A 375 -13.42 -0.52 2.19
CA ALA A 375 -13.71 0.77 1.57
C ALA A 375 -14.04 0.61 0.07
N TRP A 376 -13.32 -0.23 -0.67
CA TRP A 376 -13.62 -0.60 -2.06
C TRP A 376 -15.01 -1.25 -2.26
N ARG A 377 -15.49 -2.03 -1.27
CA ARG A 377 -16.84 -2.63 -1.30
C ARG A 377 -17.93 -1.55 -1.12
N GLN A 378 -17.70 -0.59 -0.23
CA GLN A 378 -18.59 0.56 0.01
C GLN A 378 -18.66 1.51 -1.20
N ALA A 379 -17.51 1.79 -1.83
CA ALA A 379 -17.37 2.62 -3.02
C ALA A 379 -18.28 2.19 -4.19
N ALA A 380 -18.69 0.91 -4.23
CA ALA A 380 -19.62 0.39 -5.24
C ALA A 380 -20.97 1.15 -5.32
N GLY A 381 -21.34 1.89 -4.27
CA GLY A 381 -22.55 2.73 -4.18
C GLY A 381 -22.38 4.19 -4.64
N SER A 382 -21.16 4.71 -4.75
CA SER A 382 -20.85 6.11 -5.15
C SER A 382 -20.34 6.24 -6.59
N MET A 383 -20.13 5.11 -7.30
CA MET A 383 -19.55 5.06 -8.65
C MET A 383 -20.29 5.93 -9.69
N SER A 384 -19.62 6.93 -10.25
CA SER A 384 -20.08 7.79 -11.34
C SER A 384 -19.30 7.53 -12.64
N ASN A 385 -19.94 7.67 -13.80
CA ASN A 385 -19.29 7.66 -15.12
C ASN A 385 -18.89 9.08 -15.59
N SER A 386 -19.15 10.10 -14.78
CA SER A 386 -18.69 11.48 -14.97
C SER A 386 -18.51 12.13 -13.59
N PRO A 387 -17.53 11.70 -12.78
CA PRO A 387 -17.14 12.39 -11.56
C PRO A 387 -16.36 13.66 -11.93
N THR A 388 -16.66 14.79 -11.30
CA THR A 388 -15.96 16.06 -11.53
C THR A 388 -14.45 15.90 -11.40
N LEU A 389 -13.69 16.17 -12.47
CA LEU A 389 -12.23 16.09 -12.49
C LEU A 389 -11.64 17.49 -12.74
N ASP A 390 -11.03 18.09 -11.72
CA ASP A 390 -10.34 19.39 -11.81
C ASP A 390 -9.18 19.44 -10.81
N TRP A 391 -8.20 20.31 -11.02
CA TRP A 391 -7.04 20.40 -10.13
C TRP A 391 -6.37 21.78 -10.16
N ARG A 392 -5.69 22.13 -9.07
CA ARG A 392 -4.79 23.29 -9.00
C ARG A 392 -3.43 22.83 -8.48
N TRP A 393 -2.36 23.35 -9.07
CA TRP A 393 -0.99 23.02 -8.73
C TRP A 393 -0.17 24.32 -8.66
N THR A 394 0.79 24.39 -7.75
CA THR A 394 1.83 25.42 -7.72
C THR A 394 3.12 24.83 -7.15
N ARG A 395 4.21 25.59 -7.24
CA ARG A 395 5.44 25.33 -6.48
C ARG A 395 5.70 26.51 -5.56
N THR A 396 5.90 26.25 -4.27
CA THR A 396 6.03 27.29 -3.22
C THR A 396 7.42 27.20 -2.62
N CYS A 397 8.17 28.33 -2.63
CA CYS A 397 9.44 28.43 -1.91
C CYS A 397 9.21 28.83 -0.45
N PHE A 398 9.99 28.27 0.48
CA PHE A 398 9.96 28.71 1.87
C PHE A 398 10.46 30.15 2.00
N CYS A 399 11.61 30.49 1.39
CA CYS A 399 12.02 31.86 1.02
C CYS A 399 11.80 32.97 2.08
N ALA A 400 11.92 32.65 3.37
CA ALA A 400 11.63 33.56 4.47
C ALA A 400 10.19 34.15 4.48
N GLN A 401 9.19 33.44 3.95
CA GLN A 401 7.80 33.92 3.89
C GLN A 401 7.17 34.18 5.26
N GLN A 402 6.20 35.09 5.31
CA GLN A 402 5.38 35.38 6.50
C GLN A 402 4.10 34.56 6.44
N VAL A 403 3.81 33.82 7.51
CA VAL A 403 2.63 32.95 7.65
C VAL A 403 1.90 33.26 8.97
N ALA A 404 0.99 32.38 9.39
CA ALA A 404 0.37 32.43 10.71
C ALA A 404 1.36 31.92 11.77
N GLY A 405 1.29 32.49 12.97
CA GLY A 405 2.32 32.31 14.00
C GLY A 405 3.50 33.25 13.77
N GLY A 406 4.33 32.96 12.77
CA GLY A 406 5.52 33.75 12.45
C GLY A 406 6.01 33.64 11.01
N ARG A 407 7.32 33.64 10.84
CA ARG A 407 7.97 33.44 9.52
C ARG A 407 8.45 32.00 9.40
N VAL A 408 8.53 31.50 8.17
CA VAL A 408 9.39 30.36 7.84
C VAL A 408 10.80 30.87 7.55
N ASP A 409 11.80 30.00 7.58
CA ASP A 409 13.19 30.32 7.22
C ASP A 409 13.38 30.38 5.68
N SER A 410 14.50 30.93 5.26
CA SER A 410 15.09 30.76 3.93
C SER A 410 16.18 29.68 3.88
N SER A 411 16.78 29.32 5.03
CA SER A 411 17.80 28.26 5.14
C SER A 411 17.16 26.99 5.72
N PRO A 412 17.16 25.84 5.01
CA PRO A 412 16.79 24.57 5.62
C PRO A 412 17.83 24.14 6.65
N GLN A 413 17.41 23.68 7.83
CA GLN A 413 18.28 23.15 8.88
C GLN A 413 17.66 21.96 9.61
N PHE A 414 18.41 20.86 9.68
CA PHE A 414 18.18 19.77 10.61
C PHE A 414 18.69 20.17 12.01
N GLY A 415 17.90 19.84 13.03
CA GLY A 415 18.32 19.88 14.43
C GLY A 415 19.12 18.64 14.83
N LEU A 416 19.72 18.69 16.02
CA LEU A 416 20.40 17.56 16.65
C LEU A 416 19.50 16.30 16.86
N PRO A 417 18.19 16.40 17.17
CA PRO A 417 17.30 15.24 17.25
C PRO A 417 17.35 14.34 16.01
N ALA A 418 17.45 14.93 14.81
CA ALA A 418 17.46 14.24 13.53
C ALA A 418 18.69 13.31 13.32
N ILE A 419 19.75 13.49 14.12
CA ILE A 419 20.93 12.60 14.09
C ILE A 419 20.66 11.28 14.82
N THR A 420 19.69 11.26 15.74
CA THR A 420 19.32 10.07 16.52
C THR A 420 18.68 8.98 15.65
N GLY A 421 17.82 9.36 14.72
CA GLY A 421 16.74 8.50 14.21
C GLY A 421 15.60 8.36 15.24
N SER A 422 14.41 7.95 14.80
CA SER A 422 13.25 7.73 15.68
C SER A 422 13.32 6.39 16.43
N GLU A 423 12.32 6.11 17.28
CA GLU A 423 12.09 4.83 17.97
C GLU A 423 12.18 3.61 17.06
N GLU A 424 11.90 3.78 15.77
CA GLU A 424 11.80 2.69 14.80
C GLU A 424 13.14 2.13 14.34
N GLY A 425 14.21 2.91 14.51
CA GLY A 425 15.58 2.51 14.21
C GLY A 425 16.50 3.72 14.22
N ARG A 426 17.54 3.66 15.06
CA ARG A 426 18.51 4.74 15.20
C ARG A 426 19.37 4.91 13.94
N GLY A 427 19.67 6.15 13.58
CA GLY A 427 20.56 6.49 12.47
C GLY A 427 22.00 6.05 12.72
N GLY A 428 22.77 5.81 11.64
CA GLY A 428 24.14 5.27 11.74
C GLY A 428 25.08 6.07 12.64
N LEU A 429 24.88 7.40 12.71
CA LEU A 429 25.66 8.31 13.58
C LEU A 429 25.43 8.04 15.09
N SER A 430 24.21 7.68 15.52
CA SER A 430 23.97 7.26 16.91
C SER A 430 24.76 5.97 17.25
N GLY A 431 24.92 5.07 16.27
CA GLY A 431 25.76 3.88 16.36
C GLY A 431 27.27 4.16 16.40
N LEU A 432 27.74 5.26 15.80
CA LEU A 432 29.14 5.70 15.89
C LEU A 432 29.47 6.39 17.22
N LEU A 433 28.51 7.10 17.81
CA LEU A 433 28.67 7.78 19.10
C LEU A 433 28.59 6.80 20.29
N SER A 434 27.89 5.67 20.14
CA SER A 434 27.64 4.68 21.21
C SER A 434 28.72 3.60 21.32
N ASN A 435 29.86 3.92 21.94
CA ASN A 435 30.95 2.94 22.18
C ASN A 435 30.61 1.86 23.25
N SER A 436 29.58 2.05 24.07
CA SER A 436 29.10 1.02 25.01
C SER A 436 27.78 1.38 25.71
N THR A 437 26.77 0.50 25.64
CA THR A 437 25.64 0.36 26.60
C THR A 437 24.74 1.57 26.92
N THR A 438 25.00 2.75 26.36
CA THR A 438 24.16 3.95 26.44
C THR A 438 23.97 4.50 25.05
N ASP A 439 22.74 4.45 24.55
CA ASP A 439 22.36 5.12 23.32
C ASP A 439 22.48 6.64 23.52
N PHE A 440 23.15 7.33 22.59
CA PHE A 440 23.02 8.78 22.52
C PHE A 440 21.70 9.11 21.80
N ASN A 441 20.86 9.86 22.50
CA ASN A 441 19.55 10.31 22.07
C ASN A 441 19.46 11.81 22.33
N PHE A 442 19.13 12.57 21.29
CA PHE A 442 18.98 14.04 21.33
C PHE A 442 17.54 14.49 21.08
N GLU A 443 16.58 13.57 21.04
CA GLU A 443 15.17 13.90 20.93
C GLU A 443 14.64 14.46 22.26
N GLY A 444 14.05 15.66 22.21
CA GLY A 444 13.78 16.49 23.38
C GLY A 444 14.96 17.38 23.80
N ASP A 445 16.10 17.37 23.10
CA ASP A 445 17.17 18.37 23.31
C ASP A 445 16.94 19.60 22.42
N HIS A 446 16.78 20.75 23.08
CA HIS A 446 16.49 22.04 22.49
C HIS A 446 17.25 23.17 23.19
N LEU A 447 17.32 24.35 22.59
CA LEU A 447 17.98 25.52 23.17
C LEU A 447 17.13 26.12 24.30
N PRO A 448 17.75 26.69 25.35
CA PRO A 448 17.01 27.33 26.44
C PRO A 448 16.40 28.69 26.07
N VAL A 449 16.59 29.15 24.82
CA VAL A 449 16.09 30.40 24.23
C VAL A 449 16.03 30.28 22.71
N ASP A 450 15.04 30.92 22.07
CA ASP A 450 14.88 30.97 20.62
C ASP A 450 16.01 31.75 19.92
N VAL A 451 16.47 31.24 18.77
CA VAL A 451 17.55 31.83 17.97
C VAL A 451 17.11 32.01 16.50
N GLY A 452 16.47 33.14 16.23
CA GLY A 452 16.10 33.54 14.87
C GLY A 452 14.77 32.95 14.42
N VAL A 453 14.75 32.27 13.27
CA VAL A 453 13.53 31.72 12.66
C VAL A 453 13.38 30.21 12.90
N GLN A 454 14.46 29.53 13.30
CA GLN A 454 14.42 28.11 13.67
C GLN A 454 13.85 27.87 15.09
N GLY A 455 13.35 28.90 15.76
CA GLY A 455 12.86 28.78 17.15
C GLY A 455 13.99 28.37 18.09
N ASP A 456 13.69 27.45 18.99
CA ASP A 456 14.62 26.85 19.95
C ASP A 456 15.44 25.67 19.40
N LYS A 457 15.23 25.23 18.16
CA LYS A 457 15.91 24.06 17.57
C LYS A 457 17.42 24.13 17.81
N LEU A 458 17.95 23.12 18.49
CA LEU A 458 19.38 22.91 18.64
C LEU A 458 19.96 22.48 17.28
N PRO A 459 20.72 23.33 16.55
CA PRO A 459 21.12 23.02 15.17
C PRO A 459 22.15 21.89 15.13
N ASN A 460 22.07 21.03 14.10
CA ASN A 460 23.13 20.06 13.83
C ASN A 460 24.47 20.80 13.56
N PRO A 461 25.53 20.59 14.37
CA PRO A 461 26.78 21.33 14.26
C PRO A 461 27.63 20.95 13.04
N GLU A 462 27.39 19.78 12.42
CA GLU A 462 28.02 19.38 11.15
C GLU A 462 27.21 19.88 9.93
N GLY A 463 25.96 20.29 10.16
CA GLY A 463 25.02 20.74 9.13
C GLY A 463 24.48 19.62 8.26
N ALA A 464 23.79 20.00 7.18
CA ALA A 464 23.36 19.08 6.14
C ALA A 464 24.53 18.83 5.17
N VAL A 465 24.95 17.57 5.01
CA VAL A 465 25.96 17.18 4.03
C VAL A 465 25.31 17.09 2.65
N GLY A 466 25.83 17.80 1.67
CA GLY A 466 25.24 17.88 0.33
C GLY A 466 24.39 19.14 0.11
N SER A 467 23.19 18.96 -0.46
CA SER A 467 22.24 20.05 -0.69
C SER A 467 20.81 19.61 -0.39
N LEU A 468 19.99 20.57 0.06
CA LEU A 468 18.57 20.41 0.38
C LEU A 468 17.70 21.26 -0.56
N PRO A 469 16.46 20.82 -0.85
CA PRO A 469 15.51 21.61 -1.61
C PRO A 469 15.04 22.84 -0.83
N HIS A 470 14.56 23.86 -1.53
CA HIS A 470 14.01 25.09 -0.92
C HIS A 470 12.62 25.49 -1.45
N ALA A 471 12.05 24.73 -2.39
CA ALA A 471 10.69 24.95 -2.89
C ALA A 471 9.96 23.64 -3.27
N GLY A 472 8.83 23.39 -2.60
CA GLY A 472 8.01 22.19 -2.79
C GLY A 472 6.88 22.38 -3.79
N ALA A 473 6.59 21.33 -4.56
CA ALA A 473 5.38 21.25 -5.38
C ALA A 473 4.17 20.93 -4.50
N GLN A 474 3.03 21.57 -4.76
CA GLN A 474 1.79 21.36 -4.01
C GLN A 474 0.58 21.35 -4.94
N MET A 475 -0.32 20.41 -4.69
CA MET A 475 -1.45 20.09 -5.54
C MET A 475 -2.73 19.94 -4.70
N VAL A 476 -3.84 20.43 -5.24
CA VAL A 476 -5.19 20.08 -4.79
C VAL A 476 -5.94 19.52 -5.98
N LEU A 477 -6.31 18.26 -5.90
CA LEU A 477 -7.15 17.56 -6.88
C LEU A 477 -8.60 17.56 -6.40
N ARG A 478 -9.55 17.53 -7.33
CA ARG A 478 -10.94 17.12 -7.09
C ARG A 478 -11.26 15.90 -7.92
N VAL A 479 -11.79 14.87 -7.28
CA VAL A 479 -12.39 13.70 -7.94
C VAL A 479 -13.78 13.48 -7.35
N GLY A 480 -14.81 13.98 -8.03
CA GLY A 480 -16.20 13.91 -7.55
C GLY A 480 -16.45 14.79 -6.32
N ASP A 481 -16.66 14.16 -5.16
CA ASP A 481 -16.97 14.80 -3.87
C ASP A 481 -15.80 14.82 -2.88
N ARG A 482 -14.63 14.28 -3.24
CA ARG A 482 -13.39 14.42 -2.46
C ARG A 482 -12.45 15.46 -3.05
N LEU A 483 -11.66 16.07 -2.17
CA LEU A 483 -10.38 16.66 -2.53
C LEU A 483 -9.25 15.71 -2.13
N ILE A 484 -8.17 15.67 -2.92
CA ILE A 484 -6.88 15.09 -2.53
C ILE A 484 -5.88 16.24 -2.42
N VAL A 485 -5.06 16.26 -1.37
CA VAL A 485 -4.04 17.28 -1.13
C VAL A 485 -2.65 16.65 -1.00
N SER A 486 -1.65 17.20 -1.70
CA SER A 486 -0.29 16.63 -1.71
C SER A 486 0.64 17.32 -0.70
N ILE A 487 1.37 16.55 0.11
CA ILE A 487 2.45 17.05 0.97
C ILE A 487 3.80 16.69 0.33
N PRO A 488 4.73 17.65 0.14
CA PRO A 488 6.06 17.41 -0.43
C PRO A 488 7.05 16.83 0.61
N GLY A 489 6.66 15.76 1.31
CA GLY A 489 7.38 15.20 2.45
C GLY A 489 6.43 14.53 3.44
N GLU A 490 6.92 14.31 4.65
CA GLU A 490 6.25 13.53 5.69
C GLU A 490 5.50 14.45 6.66
N MET A 491 4.16 14.37 6.66
CA MET A 491 3.33 15.17 7.57
C MET A 491 3.05 14.37 8.84
N THR A 492 3.15 15.00 10.00
CA THR A 492 2.64 14.41 11.23
C THR A 492 1.12 14.38 11.22
N GLU A 493 0.56 13.45 11.98
CA GLU A 493 -0.86 13.18 12.03
C GLU A 493 -1.69 14.41 12.45
N GLN A 494 -1.32 15.11 13.53
CA GLN A 494 -2.05 16.31 13.97
C GLN A 494 -1.93 17.46 12.96
N MET A 495 -0.78 17.61 12.29
CA MET A 495 -0.65 18.57 11.20
C MET A 495 -1.53 18.17 9.99
N GLY A 496 -1.69 16.87 9.74
CA GLY A 496 -2.64 16.31 8.79
C GLY A 496 -4.11 16.60 9.16
N ARG A 497 -4.51 16.38 10.42
CA ARG A 497 -5.85 16.78 10.93
C ARG A 497 -6.11 18.27 10.68
N ARG A 498 -5.13 19.13 10.99
CA ARG A 498 -5.18 20.59 10.77
C ARG A 498 -5.37 20.92 9.28
N VAL A 499 -4.57 20.35 8.37
CA VAL A 499 -4.70 20.56 6.92
C VAL A 499 -6.07 20.11 6.40
N ARG A 500 -6.55 18.91 6.76
CA ARG A 500 -7.88 18.42 6.36
C ARG A 500 -8.98 19.39 6.79
N ALA A 501 -8.95 19.82 8.05
CA ALA A 501 -9.95 20.73 8.62
C ALA A 501 -9.90 22.12 7.96
N ALA A 502 -8.71 22.69 7.79
CA ALA A 502 -8.50 24.00 7.18
C ALA A 502 -8.98 24.03 5.72
N VAL A 503 -8.62 23.03 4.92
CA VAL A 503 -9.02 22.91 3.51
C VAL A 503 -10.53 22.71 3.36
N LEU A 504 -11.13 21.82 4.15
CA LEU A 504 -12.58 21.55 4.10
C LEU A 504 -13.40 22.78 4.54
N SER A 505 -12.96 23.46 5.60
CA SER A 505 -13.54 24.74 6.05
C SER A 505 -13.42 25.83 4.98
N ALA A 506 -12.26 25.90 4.30
CA ALA A 506 -11.96 26.93 3.31
C ALA A 506 -12.80 26.85 2.02
N VAL A 507 -13.25 25.65 1.61
CA VAL A 507 -14.18 25.48 0.48
C VAL A 507 -15.65 25.56 0.90
N GLY A 508 -15.96 25.17 2.15
CA GLY A 508 -17.28 25.28 2.76
C GLY A 508 -18.32 24.28 2.23
N PRO A 509 -19.46 24.13 2.94
CA PRO A 509 -20.46 23.09 2.65
C PRO A 509 -21.18 23.25 1.31
N GLY A 510 -21.09 24.42 0.67
CA GLY A 510 -21.63 24.66 -0.67
C GLY A 510 -20.81 24.07 -1.82
N ALA A 511 -19.57 23.62 -1.56
CA ALA A 511 -18.63 23.14 -2.58
C ALA A 511 -19.03 21.82 -3.25
N GLY A 512 -19.93 21.05 -2.63
CA GLY A 512 -20.15 19.63 -2.97
C GLY A 512 -18.90 18.78 -2.69
N ILE A 513 -18.12 19.14 -1.68
CA ILE A 513 -17.00 18.37 -1.13
C ILE A 513 -17.43 17.82 0.23
N SER A 514 -17.15 16.54 0.49
CA SER A 514 -17.55 15.82 1.70
C SER A 514 -16.38 15.45 2.61
N ALA A 515 -15.17 15.27 2.06
CA ALA A 515 -13.94 15.08 2.82
C ALA A 515 -12.69 15.49 2.00
N VAL A 516 -11.56 15.60 2.71
CA VAL A 516 -10.21 15.85 2.19
C VAL A 516 -9.35 14.66 2.55
N VAL A 517 -8.67 14.08 1.55
CA VAL A 517 -7.72 12.97 1.72
C VAL A 517 -6.31 13.53 1.51
N ILE A 518 -5.35 13.14 2.33
CA ILE A 518 -3.94 13.52 2.15
C ILE A 518 -3.26 12.53 1.19
N SER A 519 -2.17 12.96 0.57
CA SER A 519 -1.19 12.14 -0.10
C SER A 519 0.18 12.66 0.32
N GLY A 520 0.84 11.93 1.22
CA GLY A 520 2.17 12.21 1.71
C GLY A 520 3.25 11.96 0.66
N LEU A 521 4.46 12.43 0.95
CA LEU A 521 5.70 12.20 0.19
C LEU A 521 5.60 12.50 -1.31
N ALA A 522 4.75 13.47 -1.67
CA ALA A 522 4.18 13.60 -3.00
C ALA A 522 4.79 14.75 -3.83
N ASN A 523 5.23 14.40 -5.03
CA ASN A 523 5.82 15.28 -6.08
C ASN A 523 7.16 15.97 -5.74
N GLU A 524 7.58 15.95 -4.47
CA GLU A 524 8.88 16.42 -3.96
C GLU A 524 9.06 15.82 -2.54
N TYR A 525 10.29 15.76 -2.04
CA TYR A 525 10.59 15.29 -0.68
C TYR A 525 11.45 16.31 0.06
N ILE A 526 10.92 16.86 1.16
CA ILE A 526 11.49 17.99 1.92
C ILE A 526 11.50 17.66 3.43
N SER A 527 11.81 16.40 3.79
CA SER A 527 11.79 15.92 5.18
C SER A 527 10.38 16.07 5.82
N TYR A 528 10.32 16.51 7.08
CA TYR A 528 9.12 16.47 7.92
C TYR A 528 8.35 17.80 8.02
N PHE A 529 7.07 17.70 8.36
CA PHE A 529 6.15 18.80 8.58
C PHE A 529 5.30 18.59 9.83
N THR A 530 5.85 18.99 10.99
CA THR A 530 5.14 18.99 12.28
C THR A 530 4.15 20.15 12.44
N THR A 531 3.31 20.11 13.46
CA THR A 531 2.68 21.31 14.03
C THR A 531 3.74 22.18 14.73
N PRO A 532 3.46 23.47 15.00
CA PRO A 532 4.27 24.29 15.90
C PRO A 532 4.43 23.70 17.32
N GLN A 533 3.41 23.00 17.84
CA GLN A 533 3.42 22.46 19.20
C GLN A 533 4.33 21.23 19.32
N GLU A 534 4.25 20.35 18.33
CA GLU A 534 5.17 19.23 18.12
C GLU A 534 6.60 19.70 17.86
N TYR A 535 6.77 20.79 17.09
CA TYR A 535 8.09 21.37 16.78
C TYR A 535 8.85 21.75 18.05
N GLU A 536 8.18 22.45 18.98
CA GLU A 536 8.75 22.89 20.26
C GLU A 536 9.07 21.73 21.23
N GLN A 537 8.67 20.49 20.93
CA GLN A 537 9.14 19.32 21.68
C GLN A 537 10.46 18.75 21.15
N GLN A 538 10.92 19.19 19.96
CA GLN A 538 12.16 18.74 19.29
C GLN A 538 12.39 17.21 19.36
N HIS A 539 11.33 16.43 19.13
CA HIS A 539 11.43 15.03 18.73
C HIS A 539 12.05 14.90 17.32
N TYR A 540 12.28 13.68 16.83
CA TYR A 540 12.87 13.43 15.51
C TYR A 540 12.23 14.24 14.37
N GLU A 541 10.90 14.33 14.34
CA GLU A 541 10.13 15.07 13.32
C GLU A 541 10.31 16.60 13.45
N GLY A 542 10.30 17.12 14.69
CA GLY A 542 10.50 18.54 14.97
C GLY A 542 11.91 19.01 14.66
N GLY A 543 12.91 18.19 14.99
CA GLY A 543 14.30 18.40 14.56
C GLY A 543 14.45 18.33 13.03
N SER A 544 13.62 17.54 12.35
CA SER A 544 13.68 17.34 10.90
C SER A 544 12.76 18.26 10.08
N THR A 545 11.96 19.12 10.72
CA THR A 545 11.11 20.13 10.07
C THR A 545 11.95 21.35 9.68
N LEU A 546 12.34 21.43 8.42
CA LEU A 546 13.56 22.14 8.00
C LEU A 546 13.57 23.68 8.12
N PHE A 547 12.42 24.37 8.03
CA PHE A 547 12.36 25.83 7.87
C PHE A 547 11.78 26.56 9.10
N GLY A 548 11.99 25.99 10.29
CA GLY A 548 11.51 26.55 11.56
C GLY A 548 10.07 26.18 11.93
N GLU A 549 9.66 26.59 13.13
CA GLU A 549 8.39 26.29 13.80
C GLU A 549 7.16 26.37 12.88
N PHE A 550 7.08 27.40 12.05
CA PHE A 550 5.91 27.68 11.21
C PHE A 550 5.97 27.10 9.79
N SER A 551 6.93 26.20 9.49
CA SER A 551 7.12 25.59 8.16
C SER A 551 5.82 25.08 7.55
N SER A 552 5.09 24.26 8.32
CA SER A 552 3.88 23.56 7.87
C SER A 552 2.69 24.49 7.65
N ASN A 553 2.66 25.64 8.33
CA ASN A 553 1.64 26.67 8.13
C ASN A 553 1.71 27.27 6.71
N LEU A 554 2.89 27.29 6.07
CA LEU A 554 3.02 27.70 4.66
C LEU A 554 2.37 26.69 3.71
N LEU A 555 2.51 25.40 4.01
CA LEU A 555 1.91 24.32 3.22
C LEU A 555 0.38 24.34 3.36
N GLU A 556 -0.14 24.46 4.59
CA GLU A 556 -1.58 24.58 4.85
C GLU A 556 -2.18 25.76 4.08
N GLN A 557 -1.59 26.95 4.21
CA GLN A 557 -2.08 28.17 3.55
C GLN A 557 -2.06 28.06 2.03
N THR A 558 -1.05 27.40 1.45
CA THR A 558 -1.00 27.14 0.01
C THR A 558 -2.11 26.17 -0.43
N LEU A 559 -2.32 25.05 0.27
CA LEU A 559 -3.39 24.10 -0.03
C LEU A 559 -4.78 24.74 0.11
N VAL A 560 -4.97 25.59 1.12
CA VAL A 560 -6.18 26.39 1.33
C VAL A 560 -6.44 27.37 0.18
N ASP A 561 -5.44 28.06 -0.36
CA ASP A 561 -5.59 28.94 -1.52
C ASP A 561 -5.87 28.15 -2.81
N LEU A 562 -5.13 27.06 -3.05
CA LEU A 562 -5.36 26.14 -4.17
C LEU A 562 -6.79 25.57 -4.16
N ALA A 563 -7.30 25.14 -3.00
CA ALA A 563 -8.65 24.60 -2.84
C ALA A 563 -9.74 25.66 -3.08
N ARG A 564 -9.55 26.90 -2.58
CA ARG A 564 -10.43 28.04 -2.86
C ARG A 564 -10.47 28.38 -4.35
N ARG A 565 -9.32 28.35 -5.04
CA ARG A 565 -9.22 28.55 -6.50
C ARG A 565 -9.86 27.42 -7.29
N LEU A 566 -9.75 26.19 -6.81
CA LEU A 566 -10.40 25.03 -7.43
C LEU A 566 -11.92 25.22 -7.40
N VAL A 567 -12.51 25.40 -6.21
CA VAL A 567 -13.98 25.50 -6.07
C VAL A 567 -14.59 26.75 -6.73
N SER A 568 -13.82 27.86 -6.81
CA SER A 568 -14.24 29.09 -7.49
C SER A 568 -13.95 29.12 -9.00
N ALA A 569 -13.38 28.06 -9.56
CA ALA A 569 -12.88 27.99 -10.95
C ALA A 569 -11.82 29.07 -11.32
N GLY A 570 -11.19 29.69 -10.32
CA GLY A 570 -10.07 30.61 -10.51
C GLY A 570 -8.76 29.89 -10.86
N PRO A 571 -7.79 30.56 -11.53
CA PRO A 571 -6.49 29.98 -11.85
C PRO A 571 -5.67 29.74 -10.59
N ALA A 572 -4.77 28.74 -10.64
CA ALA A 572 -3.74 28.52 -9.63
C ALA A 572 -2.79 29.73 -9.51
N PRO A 573 -2.03 29.87 -8.40
CA PRO A 573 -0.90 30.79 -8.35
C PRO A 573 0.13 30.48 -9.46
N ALA A 574 0.95 31.47 -9.82
CA ALA A 574 2.12 31.20 -10.65
C ALA A 574 3.16 30.45 -9.80
N PRO A 575 3.73 29.32 -10.29
CA PRO A 575 4.72 28.56 -9.54
C PRO A 575 6.03 29.34 -9.38
N TYR A 576 6.70 29.15 -8.26
CA TYR A 576 8.05 29.66 -8.02
C TYR A 576 9.03 29.08 -9.05
N PRO A 577 9.82 29.91 -9.77
CA PRO A 577 10.82 29.43 -10.71
C PRO A 577 11.91 28.63 -9.99
N TYR A 578 12.00 27.34 -10.29
CA TYR A 578 12.81 26.37 -9.57
C TYR A 578 13.29 25.28 -10.53
N ASP A 579 14.48 24.72 -10.26
CA ASP A 579 14.96 23.50 -10.92
C ASP A 579 14.98 22.34 -9.91
N PRO A 580 13.97 21.44 -9.93
CA PRO A 580 13.96 20.28 -9.04
C PRO A 580 14.95 19.19 -9.48
N THR A 581 15.56 19.29 -10.68
CA THR A 581 16.64 18.36 -11.06
C THR A 581 18.00 18.77 -10.49
N ASN A 582 18.12 19.96 -9.89
CA ASN A 582 19.38 20.46 -9.29
C ASN A 582 20.60 20.32 -10.24
N GLY A 583 20.38 20.52 -11.55
CA GLY A 583 21.39 20.32 -12.59
C GLY A 583 21.72 18.85 -12.96
N GLN A 584 21.04 17.85 -12.40
CA GLN A 584 21.17 16.45 -12.80
C GLN A 584 20.65 16.22 -14.23
N ALA A 585 21.20 15.21 -14.90
CA ALA A 585 20.88 14.87 -16.28
C ALA A 585 20.70 13.36 -16.47
N ILE A 586 19.80 12.99 -17.38
CA ILE A 586 19.46 11.60 -17.72
C ILE A 586 20.61 10.94 -18.51
N ASP A 587 21.34 10.01 -17.88
CA ASP A 587 22.31 9.16 -18.58
C ASP A 587 21.58 8.23 -19.57
N PRO A 588 21.88 8.26 -20.89
CA PRO A 588 21.28 7.37 -21.89
C PRO A 588 21.58 5.87 -21.69
N SER A 589 22.54 5.52 -20.84
CA SER A 589 23.07 4.16 -20.68
C SER A 589 22.16 3.30 -19.80
N PRO A 590 21.67 2.14 -20.28
CA PRO A 590 20.96 1.18 -19.43
C PRO A 590 21.94 0.38 -18.55
N PHE A 591 21.44 -0.14 -17.41
CA PHE A 591 22.19 -1.07 -16.58
C PHE A 591 22.67 -2.31 -17.37
N PRO A 592 23.84 -2.89 -17.01
CA PRO A 592 24.30 -4.16 -17.57
C PRO A 592 23.26 -5.29 -17.46
N GLN A 593 23.10 -6.09 -18.51
CA GLN A 593 22.09 -7.17 -18.59
C GLN A 593 22.60 -8.54 -18.10
N GLY A 594 23.80 -8.57 -17.50
CA GLY A 594 24.36 -9.75 -16.83
C GLY A 594 25.11 -10.73 -17.73
N SER A 595 25.22 -11.96 -17.26
CA SER A 595 25.96 -13.07 -17.87
C SER A 595 25.14 -13.78 -18.94
N SER A 596 25.82 -14.29 -19.98
CA SER A 596 25.22 -15.16 -20.98
C SER A 596 25.07 -16.62 -20.53
N THR A 597 25.71 -17.01 -19.42
CA THR A 597 25.67 -18.39 -18.88
C THR A 597 25.68 -18.41 -17.35
N ALA A 598 25.14 -19.49 -16.78
CA ALA A 598 25.19 -19.76 -15.34
C ALA A 598 25.46 -21.23 -15.04
N THR A 599 26.06 -21.50 -13.88
CA THR A 599 26.36 -22.87 -13.39
C THR A 599 25.86 -23.03 -11.96
N ALA A 600 25.11 -24.09 -11.67
CA ALA A 600 24.66 -24.37 -10.31
C ALA A 600 25.86 -24.68 -9.37
N THR A 601 25.93 -24.01 -8.23
CA THR A 601 26.98 -24.16 -7.21
C THR A 601 26.49 -24.98 -6.01
N ALA A 602 25.19 -24.93 -5.70
CA ALA A 602 24.54 -25.81 -4.72
C ALA A 602 23.19 -26.32 -5.27
N GLN A 603 22.73 -27.48 -4.79
CA GLN A 603 21.47 -28.11 -5.18
C GLN A 603 20.54 -28.24 -3.96
N PRO A 604 19.21 -28.15 -4.13
CA PRO A 604 18.27 -28.23 -3.02
C PRO A 604 18.26 -29.60 -2.36
N ALA A 605 18.18 -29.59 -1.03
CA ALA A 605 17.89 -30.76 -0.21
C ALA A 605 16.37 -31.01 -0.10
N ALA A 606 15.98 -32.18 0.42
CA ALA A 606 14.60 -32.41 0.85
C ALA A 606 14.27 -31.57 2.10
N VAL A 607 13.05 -31.05 2.17
CA VAL A 607 12.57 -30.16 3.23
C VAL A 607 11.12 -30.46 3.62
N GLU A 608 10.73 -30.04 4.81
CA GLU A 608 9.32 -29.98 5.22
C GLU A 608 8.69 -28.62 4.89
N ARG A 609 7.35 -28.54 4.93
CA ARG A 609 6.64 -27.25 5.03
C ARG A 609 7.11 -26.44 6.23
N LEU A 610 6.99 -25.12 6.17
CA LEU A 610 7.52 -24.17 7.18
C LEU A 610 9.06 -24.17 7.30
N GLN A 611 9.78 -24.94 6.49
CA GLN A 611 11.24 -24.82 6.31
C GLN A 611 11.52 -24.05 5.01
N ARG A 612 12.81 -23.80 4.73
CA ARG A 612 13.26 -23.11 3.51
C ARG A 612 14.06 -24.05 2.62
N ALA A 613 13.65 -24.21 1.37
CA ALA A 613 14.46 -24.84 0.34
C ALA A 613 15.46 -23.81 -0.23
N SER A 614 16.64 -24.25 -0.66
CA SER A 614 17.70 -23.37 -1.19
C SER A 614 18.24 -23.85 -2.54
N PHE A 615 18.65 -22.90 -3.38
CA PHE A 615 19.37 -23.18 -4.63
C PHE A 615 20.36 -22.06 -4.93
N SER A 616 21.58 -22.41 -5.36
CA SER A 616 22.66 -21.43 -5.56
C SER A 616 23.35 -21.65 -6.90
N TRP A 617 23.76 -20.57 -7.56
CA TRP A 617 24.43 -20.61 -8.86
C TRP A 617 25.41 -19.45 -9.05
N GLN A 618 26.39 -19.65 -9.91
CA GLN A 618 27.25 -18.60 -10.43
C GLN A 618 26.57 -17.89 -11.60
N GLY A 619 26.52 -16.56 -11.57
CA GLY A 619 26.08 -15.67 -12.63
C GLY A 619 26.89 -14.37 -12.62
N ALA A 620 26.29 -13.24 -13.02
CA ALA A 620 26.91 -11.91 -12.90
C ALA A 620 26.73 -11.29 -11.50
N PRO A 621 27.63 -10.39 -11.05
CA PRO A 621 27.46 -9.65 -9.79
C PRO A 621 26.27 -8.67 -9.83
N LYS A 622 25.97 -8.04 -8.68
CA LYS A 622 24.96 -6.99 -8.50
C LYS A 622 23.55 -7.30 -9.01
N GLY A 623 23.21 -8.57 -9.25
CA GLY A 623 21.88 -8.94 -9.73
C GLY A 623 21.63 -8.63 -11.21
N TYR A 624 22.66 -8.26 -12.00
CA TYR A 624 22.51 -7.87 -13.40
C TYR A 624 21.86 -8.95 -14.31
N ASP A 625 21.86 -10.22 -13.89
CA ASP A 625 21.19 -11.32 -14.61
C ASP A 625 19.65 -11.22 -14.55
N ARG A 626 19.12 -10.44 -13.59
CA ARG A 626 17.70 -10.34 -13.26
C ARG A 626 16.93 -9.60 -14.37
N PRO A 627 15.82 -10.16 -14.88
CA PRO A 627 14.94 -9.45 -15.79
C PRO A 627 13.97 -8.52 -15.07
N LEU A 628 13.63 -7.41 -15.73
CA LEU A 628 12.53 -6.52 -15.33
C LEU A 628 11.16 -7.13 -15.65
N ASP A 629 10.13 -6.69 -14.92
CA ASP A 629 8.69 -6.99 -15.14
C ASP A 629 8.31 -8.50 -15.14
N ARG A 630 9.22 -9.43 -14.81
CA ARG A 630 8.97 -10.88 -14.77
C ARG A 630 9.79 -11.60 -13.69
N ALA A 631 9.37 -12.80 -13.33
CA ALA A 631 10.09 -13.66 -12.38
C ALA A 631 11.51 -14.02 -12.88
N PHE A 632 12.48 -13.87 -11.98
CA PHE A 632 13.86 -14.31 -12.10
C PHE A 632 14.03 -15.73 -11.54
N VAL A 633 13.43 -16.01 -10.39
CA VAL A 633 13.47 -17.30 -9.67
C VAL A 633 12.05 -17.84 -9.56
N SER A 634 11.86 -19.13 -9.85
CA SER A 634 10.57 -19.80 -9.71
C SER A 634 10.74 -21.21 -9.16
N VAL A 635 9.70 -21.72 -8.50
CA VAL A 635 9.62 -23.11 -8.05
C VAL A 635 8.44 -23.81 -8.75
N ALA A 636 8.68 -25.04 -9.20
CA ALA A 636 7.71 -25.87 -9.89
C ALA A 636 7.51 -27.22 -9.19
N HIS A 637 6.26 -27.70 -9.16
CA HIS A 637 5.84 -28.98 -8.58
C HIS A 637 5.52 -30.02 -9.67
N LEU A 638 5.91 -31.29 -9.48
CA LEU A 638 5.70 -32.39 -10.43
C LEU A 638 4.30 -33.02 -10.32
N ILE A 639 3.30 -32.40 -10.94
CA ILE A 639 1.93 -32.89 -10.91
C ILE A 639 1.77 -34.12 -11.81
N THR A 640 1.38 -35.26 -11.21
CA THR A 640 1.18 -36.55 -11.90
C THR A 640 -0.31 -36.89 -12.04
N THR A 641 -0.82 -36.87 -13.27
CA THR A 641 -2.23 -37.15 -13.58
C THR A 641 -2.42 -38.52 -14.21
N ARG A 642 -3.47 -39.26 -13.80
CA ARG A 642 -3.88 -40.55 -14.40
C ARG A 642 -5.14 -40.36 -15.24
N ARG A 643 -5.02 -40.46 -16.57
CA ARG A 643 -6.15 -40.42 -17.50
C ARG A 643 -6.60 -41.83 -17.89
N VAL A 644 -7.90 -42.11 -17.77
CA VAL A 644 -8.49 -43.38 -18.23
C VAL A 644 -9.09 -43.18 -19.62
N ILE A 645 -8.39 -43.68 -20.65
CA ILE A 645 -8.86 -43.67 -22.03
C ILE A 645 -9.76 -44.90 -22.23
N VAL A 646 -11.00 -44.67 -22.70
CA VAL A 646 -11.97 -45.73 -23.00
C VAL A 646 -12.16 -45.85 -24.51
N GLY A 647 -11.53 -46.86 -25.12
CA GLY A 647 -11.76 -47.21 -26.51
C GLY A 647 -13.08 -47.98 -26.69
N ARG A 648 -13.80 -47.72 -27.78
CA ARG A 648 -14.95 -48.51 -28.24
C ARG A 648 -14.72 -48.96 -29.68
N SER A 649 -14.72 -50.26 -29.91
CA SER A 649 -14.74 -50.81 -31.28
C SER A 649 -16.08 -50.52 -31.96
N SER A 650 -16.08 -49.96 -33.17
CA SER A 650 -17.30 -49.83 -33.97
C SER A 650 -17.76 -51.19 -34.48
N ALA A 651 -18.94 -51.63 -34.06
CA ALA A 651 -19.50 -52.91 -34.49
C ALA A 651 -20.13 -52.80 -35.89
N ARG A 652 -19.57 -53.50 -36.88
CA ARG A 652 -20.38 -53.97 -38.02
C ARG A 652 -21.39 -55.01 -37.50
N ARG A 653 -22.58 -55.06 -38.12
CA ARG A 653 -23.77 -55.80 -37.64
C ARG A 653 -23.42 -57.21 -37.16
N GLY A 654 -23.78 -57.55 -35.92
CA GLY A 654 -23.81 -58.93 -35.41
C GLY A 654 -22.76 -59.37 -34.38
N ARG A 655 -21.76 -58.54 -34.02
CA ARG A 655 -20.77 -58.87 -32.96
C ARG A 655 -20.76 -57.87 -31.80
N ARG A 656 -20.37 -58.34 -30.61
CA ARG A 656 -20.33 -57.55 -29.36
C ARG A 656 -19.31 -56.40 -29.48
N VAL A 657 -19.65 -55.24 -28.94
CA VAL A 657 -18.71 -54.11 -28.78
C VAL A 657 -17.74 -54.45 -27.66
N HIS A 658 -16.44 -54.41 -27.93
CA HIS A 658 -15.42 -54.49 -26.90
C HIS A 658 -15.01 -53.08 -26.46
N THR A 659 -15.07 -52.82 -25.15
CA THR A 659 -14.57 -51.59 -24.53
C THR A 659 -13.20 -51.84 -23.92
N THR A 660 -12.16 -51.22 -24.47
CA THR A 660 -10.81 -51.27 -23.90
C THR A 660 -10.61 -50.08 -22.94
N ARG A 661 -10.08 -50.34 -21.75
CA ARG A 661 -9.66 -49.30 -20.79
C ARG A 661 -8.14 -49.25 -20.75
N ARG A 662 -7.55 -48.14 -21.18
CA ARG A 662 -6.11 -47.87 -21.04
C ARG A 662 -5.91 -46.73 -20.05
N VAL A 663 -5.32 -47.03 -18.91
CA VAL A 663 -4.82 -45.98 -18.00
C VAL A 663 -3.51 -45.44 -18.59
N THR A 664 -3.39 -44.12 -18.67
CA THR A 664 -2.18 -43.42 -19.09
C THR A 664 -1.81 -42.42 -18.00
N THR A 665 -0.59 -42.51 -17.49
CA THR A 665 -0.05 -41.56 -16.51
C THR A 665 0.74 -40.48 -17.26
N MET A 666 0.54 -39.22 -16.90
CA MET A 666 1.30 -38.08 -17.41
C MET A 666 1.74 -37.22 -16.25
N SER A 667 3.05 -37.01 -16.12
CA SER A 667 3.66 -36.11 -15.13
C SER A 667 4.16 -34.85 -15.82
N ALA A 668 3.92 -33.69 -15.23
CA ALA A 668 4.36 -32.40 -15.75
C ALA A 668 4.75 -31.48 -14.60
N TRP A 669 5.86 -30.77 -14.77
CA TRP A 669 6.23 -29.65 -13.91
C TRP A 669 5.27 -28.49 -14.15
N GLN A 670 4.71 -27.93 -13.08
CA GLN A 670 3.89 -26.72 -13.11
C GLN A 670 4.50 -25.71 -12.13
N PRO A 671 4.76 -24.45 -12.54
CA PRO A 671 5.09 -23.39 -11.60
C PRO A 671 4.01 -23.29 -10.53
N VAL A 672 4.44 -23.08 -9.29
CA VAL A 672 3.55 -22.90 -8.13
C VAL A 672 3.84 -21.59 -7.39
N ASP A 673 5.06 -21.07 -7.51
CA ASP A 673 5.55 -19.91 -6.75
C ASP A 673 6.78 -19.28 -7.42
N ASP A 674 7.05 -17.99 -7.17
CA ASP A 674 8.17 -17.23 -7.76
C ASP A 674 8.60 -15.97 -6.98
N ASP A 675 9.72 -15.33 -7.37
CA ASP A 675 10.25 -14.11 -6.73
C ASP A 675 9.48 -12.82 -7.05
N LEU A 676 8.32 -12.90 -7.70
CA LEU A 676 7.30 -11.85 -7.63
C LEU A 676 6.34 -12.10 -6.46
N GLY A 677 6.59 -13.13 -5.65
CA GLY A 677 5.86 -13.52 -4.45
C GLY A 677 6.34 -12.87 -3.16
N LEU A 678 5.95 -13.48 -2.04
CA LEU A 678 6.35 -13.10 -0.66
C LEU A 678 7.17 -14.21 0.00
N ASP A 679 7.10 -15.44 -0.53
CA ASP A 679 7.72 -16.64 0.00
C ASP A 679 9.19 -16.85 -0.45
N PHE A 680 9.80 -15.84 -1.09
CA PHE A 680 11.16 -15.89 -1.61
C PHE A 680 12.06 -14.80 -1.04
N VAL A 681 13.34 -15.14 -0.86
CA VAL A 681 14.42 -14.15 -1.04
C VAL A 681 15.46 -14.70 -2.00
N TRP A 682 16.20 -13.83 -2.66
CA TRP A 682 17.49 -14.18 -3.24
C TRP A 682 18.52 -13.10 -2.96
N SER A 683 19.77 -13.49 -2.77
CA SER A 683 20.91 -12.58 -2.64
C SER A 683 22.02 -12.96 -3.62
N VAL A 684 22.97 -12.05 -3.82
CA VAL A 684 24.10 -12.21 -4.74
C VAL A 684 25.36 -11.56 -4.16
N THR A 685 26.51 -12.22 -4.27
CA THR A 685 27.81 -11.67 -3.86
C THR A 685 28.41 -10.74 -4.91
N ASP A 686 29.41 -9.94 -4.55
CA ASP A 686 30.25 -9.18 -5.50
C ASP A 686 30.98 -10.08 -6.51
N SER A 687 31.12 -11.37 -6.22
CA SER A 687 31.64 -12.39 -7.13
C SER A 687 30.57 -13.05 -8.02
N GLY A 688 29.31 -12.62 -7.95
CA GLY A 688 28.21 -13.15 -8.76
C GLY A 688 27.67 -14.52 -8.33
N VAL A 689 27.93 -14.95 -7.09
CA VAL A 689 27.32 -16.16 -6.54
C VAL A 689 25.96 -15.81 -5.97
N TYR A 690 24.91 -16.28 -6.63
CA TYR A 690 23.52 -16.14 -6.20
C TYR A 690 23.13 -17.25 -5.22
N SER A 691 22.25 -16.93 -4.29
CA SER A 691 21.55 -17.89 -3.45
C SER A 691 20.08 -17.50 -3.31
N ALA A 692 19.18 -18.34 -3.84
CA ALA A 692 17.75 -18.22 -3.63
C ALA A 692 17.28 -19.12 -2.47
N LEU A 693 16.34 -18.61 -1.68
CA LEU A 693 15.63 -19.32 -0.63
C LEU A 693 14.12 -19.24 -0.92
N TRP A 694 13.44 -20.37 -0.83
CA TRP A 694 11.97 -20.46 -0.90
C TRP A 694 11.44 -20.99 0.43
N GLN A 695 10.66 -20.19 1.14
CA GLN A 695 9.90 -20.62 2.31
C GLN A 695 8.75 -21.50 1.85
N VAL A 696 8.72 -22.76 2.29
CA VAL A 696 7.73 -23.73 1.81
C VAL A 696 6.37 -23.45 2.49
N PRO A 697 5.31 -23.09 1.73
CA PRO A 697 4.02 -22.72 2.32
C PRO A 697 3.38 -23.84 3.15
N ILE A 698 2.60 -23.44 4.15
CA ILE A 698 2.02 -24.33 5.18
C ILE A 698 1.10 -25.42 4.63
N ASP A 699 0.51 -25.20 3.46
CA ASP A 699 -0.42 -26.08 2.76
C ASP A 699 0.21 -26.75 1.52
N ALA A 700 1.45 -26.40 1.14
CA ALA A 700 2.12 -26.85 -0.08
C ALA A 700 2.02 -28.37 -0.28
N ALA A 701 1.62 -28.81 -1.48
CA ALA A 701 1.28 -30.21 -1.73
C ALA A 701 2.51 -31.14 -1.61
N PRO A 702 2.54 -32.14 -0.72
CA PRO A 702 3.70 -33.03 -0.58
C PRO A 702 4.01 -33.76 -1.89
N GLY A 703 5.28 -33.72 -2.33
CA GLY A 703 5.66 -34.15 -3.67
C GLY A 703 7.10 -33.81 -4.04
N SER A 704 7.39 -33.78 -5.35
CA SER A 704 8.73 -33.43 -5.86
C SER A 704 8.73 -32.07 -6.54
N TYR A 705 9.69 -31.25 -6.14
CA TYR A 705 9.81 -29.82 -6.47
C TYR A 705 11.15 -29.55 -7.17
N ARG A 706 11.26 -28.42 -7.89
CA ARG A 706 12.54 -27.93 -8.43
C ARG A 706 12.53 -26.41 -8.56
N PHE A 707 13.70 -25.79 -8.46
CA PHE A 707 13.90 -24.39 -8.84
C PHE A 707 14.13 -24.27 -10.35
N GLN A 708 13.71 -23.14 -10.92
CA GLN A 708 13.97 -22.73 -12.30
C GLN A 708 14.28 -21.23 -12.33
N ILE A 709 15.50 -20.90 -12.77
CA ILE A 709 15.98 -19.53 -12.96
C ILE A 709 15.73 -19.12 -14.40
N THR A 710 15.21 -17.91 -14.60
CA THR A 710 14.89 -17.32 -15.91
C THR A 710 15.51 -15.92 -16.00
N ALA A 711 16.80 -15.87 -16.32
CA ALA A 711 17.58 -14.64 -16.41
C ALA A 711 17.27 -13.84 -17.69
N ASN A 712 18.01 -12.74 -17.89
CA ASN A 712 18.02 -11.98 -19.14
C ASN A 712 18.51 -12.82 -20.34
N HIS A 713 19.54 -13.66 -20.15
CA HIS A 713 20.23 -14.36 -21.24
C HIS A 713 20.38 -15.88 -21.06
N TYR A 714 20.06 -16.44 -19.89
CA TYR A 714 20.13 -17.87 -19.63
C TYR A 714 18.88 -18.40 -18.90
N THR A 715 18.71 -19.72 -18.93
CA THR A 715 17.84 -20.43 -17.97
C THR A 715 18.65 -21.51 -17.26
N LEU A 716 18.33 -21.77 -15.99
CA LEU A 716 18.94 -22.81 -15.18
C LEU A 716 17.84 -23.56 -14.42
N THR A 717 18.06 -24.84 -14.11
CA THR A 717 17.08 -25.66 -13.39
C THR A 717 17.81 -26.53 -12.38
N SER A 718 17.30 -26.59 -11.15
CA SER A 718 17.88 -27.45 -10.11
C SER A 718 17.61 -28.92 -10.38
N GLN A 719 18.33 -29.79 -9.67
CA GLN A 719 17.86 -31.15 -9.45
C GLN A 719 16.51 -31.14 -8.71
N PRO A 720 15.65 -32.17 -8.92
CA PRO A 720 14.44 -32.33 -8.14
C PRO A 720 14.74 -32.60 -6.66
N PHE A 721 14.03 -31.92 -5.78
CA PHE A 721 14.00 -32.19 -4.35
C PHE A 721 12.61 -32.69 -3.92
N ALA A 722 12.46 -33.02 -2.64
CA ALA A 722 11.20 -33.46 -2.04
C ALA A 722 10.69 -32.44 -1.02
N VAL A 723 9.37 -32.22 -1.02
CA VAL A 723 8.64 -31.49 0.03
C VAL A 723 7.73 -32.46 0.77
N SER A 724 7.89 -32.55 2.09
CA SER A 724 7.05 -33.36 2.99
C SER A 724 6.13 -32.50 3.86
N VAL A 725 5.15 -33.14 4.51
CA VAL A 725 4.37 -32.50 5.59
C VAL A 725 5.30 -32.05 6.72
N SER A 726 4.92 -30.99 7.43
CA SER A 726 5.66 -30.54 8.61
C SER A 726 5.36 -31.42 9.82
N HIS A 727 6.38 -31.69 10.62
CA HIS A 727 6.27 -32.29 11.95
C HIS A 727 6.53 -31.28 13.08
N THR A 728 6.64 -29.98 12.78
CA THR A 728 7.06 -28.95 13.74
C THR A 728 5.92 -28.33 14.57
N LEU A 729 4.71 -28.91 14.58
CA LEU A 729 3.60 -28.33 15.34
C LEU A 729 3.82 -28.48 16.86
N ALA A 730 3.47 -27.43 17.61
CA ALA A 730 3.45 -27.42 19.06
C ALA A 730 2.04 -27.73 19.60
N LEU A 731 1.96 -28.03 20.89
CA LEU A 731 0.71 -28.28 21.60
C LEU A 731 0.73 -27.57 22.96
N ALA A 732 -0.21 -26.65 23.20
CA ALA A 732 -0.44 -26.05 24.50
C ALA A 732 -1.71 -26.60 25.18
N ALA A 733 -1.69 -26.66 26.51
CA ALA A 733 -2.88 -26.97 27.29
C ALA A 733 -3.77 -25.72 27.41
N VAL A 734 -5.05 -25.84 27.03
CA VAL A 734 -6.01 -24.73 27.09
C VAL A 734 -6.81 -24.80 28.41
N PRO A 735 -6.82 -23.74 29.24
CA PRO A 735 -7.59 -23.73 30.48
C PRO A 735 -9.08 -23.99 30.27
N VAL A 736 -9.65 -24.96 30.99
CA VAL A 736 -11.07 -25.34 30.93
C VAL A 736 -11.62 -25.70 32.32
N PRO A 737 -12.95 -25.64 32.53
CA PRO A 737 -13.57 -26.11 33.76
C PRO A 737 -13.29 -27.60 34.02
N GLY A 738 -13.20 -27.96 35.31
CA GLY A 738 -12.89 -29.33 35.75
C GLY A 738 -13.84 -30.40 35.20
N GLY A 739 -13.32 -31.60 35.00
CA GLY A 739 -14.01 -32.69 34.28
C GLY A 739 -13.80 -32.64 32.75
N ARG A 740 -12.88 -31.79 32.27
CA ARG A 740 -12.43 -31.70 30.88
C ARG A 740 -10.92 -31.47 30.84
N ILE A 741 -10.32 -31.86 29.73
CA ILE A 741 -9.05 -31.32 29.24
C ILE A 741 -9.28 -30.62 27.90
N ALA A 742 -8.37 -29.71 27.54
CA ALA A 742 -8.34 -29.10 26.22
C ALA A 742 -6.91 -28.79 25.77
N VAL A 743 -6.69 -28.83 24.46
CA VAL A 743 -5.40 -28.62 23.79
C VAL A 743 -5.62 -27.78 22.55
N SER A 744 -4.69 -26.86 22.27
CA SER A 744 -4.56 -26.20 20.98
C SER A 744 -3.44 -26.84 20.16
N ILE A 745 -3.57 -26.76 18.84
CA ILE A 745 -2.48 -27.07 17.91
C ILE A 745 -1.88 -25.73 17.50
N ASP A 746 -0.64 -25.49 17.90
CA ASP A 746 0.02 -24.19 17.73
C ASP A 746 1.13 -24.30 16.67
N TYR A 747 1.27 -23.28 15.82
CA TYR A 747 2.31 -23.23 14.81
C TYR A 747 3.60 -22.59 15.37
N PRO A 748 4.79 -22.91 14.85
CA PRO A 748 6.03 -22.25 15.26
C PRO A 748 5.95 -20.73 15.07
N THR A 749 6.25 -19.97 16.13
CA THR A 749 6.41 -18.51 16.07
C THR A 749 7.36 -18.14 14.93
N PRO A 750 7.01 -17.16 14.07
CA PRO A 750 7.93 -16.67 13.04
C PRO A 750 9.25 -16.18 13.63
N VAL A 751 10.36 -16.54 13.00
CA VAL A 751 11.70 -16.06 13.35
C VAL A 751 12.01 -14.81 12.52
N ILE A 752 12.24 -13.69 13.23
CA ILE A 752 12.54 -12.38 12.63
C ILE A 752 13.68 -12.49 11.61
N ASN A 753 13.52 -11.84 10.46
CA ASN A 753 14.43 -11.85 9.31
C ASN A 753 14.75 -13.23 8.72
N GLN A 754 13.99 -14.27 9.09
CA GLN A 754 14.14 -15.64 8.56
C GLN A 754 12.85 -16.19 7.97
N ASP A 755 11.71 -15.94 8.62
CA ASP A 755 10.38 -16.18 8.08
C ASP A 755 9.87 -14.94 7.33
N LEU A 756 9.38 -15.17 6.10
CA LEU A 756 9.01 -14.15 5.13
C LEU A 756 7.51 -13.86 5.10
N VAL A 757 6.69 -14.90 5.25
CA VAL A 757 5.23 -14.80 5.36
C VAL A 757 4.74 -15.14 6.75
N THR A 758 3.65 -14.47 7.14
CA THR A 758 2.96 -14.67 8.40
C THR A 758 2.27 -16.02 8.46
N ARG A 759 1.85 -16.41 9.66
CA ARG A 759 1.03 -17.60 9.90
C ARG A 759 0.20 -17.40 11.16
N PRO A 760 -1.01 -17.98 11.24
CA PRO A 760 -1.79 -17.99 12.48
C PRO A 760 -0.95 -18.54 13.64
N LEU A 761 -1.22 -18.11 14.87
CA LEU A 761 -0.61 -18.73 16.05
C LEU A 761 -1.13 -20.17 16.28
N GLN A 762 -2.38 -20.44 15.88
CA GLN A 762 -3.08 -21.70 16.13
C GLN A 762 -3.74 -22.24 14.87
N ALA A 763 -3.81 -23.57 14.74
CA ALA A 763 -4.55 -24.23 13.67
C ALA A 763 -6.06 -23.98 13.82
N SER A 764 -6.71 -23.54 12.75
CA SER A 764 -8.15 -23.23 12.71
C SER A 764 -9.05 -24.47 12.64
N GLY A 765 -8.49 -25.67 12.75
CA GLY A 765 -9.16 -26.97 12.73
C GLY A 765 -8.12 -28.11 12.63
N GLY A 766 -8.60 -29.36 12.58
CA GLY A 766 -7.74 -30.54 12.51
C GLY A 766 -8.28 -31.75 13.29
N GLN A 767 -7.37 -32.54 13.85
CA GLN A 767 -7.67 -33.64 14.78
C GLN A 767 -6.59 -33.80 15.86
N VAL A 768 -7.01 -34.20 17.07
CA VAL A 768 -6.12 -34.52 18.20
C VAL A 768 -6.50 -35.88 18.78
N THR A 769 -5.49 -36.75 18.93
CA THR A 769 -5.60 -38.09 19.52
C THR A 769 -5.17 -38.02 20.97
N PHE A 770 -6.11 -38.12 21.89
CA PHE A 770 -5.87 -38.18 23.32
C PHE A 770 -5.72 -39.63 23.76
N ASP A 771 -4.55 -39.99 24.29
CA ASP A 771 -4.29 -41.30 24.86
C ASP A 771 -4.65 -41.35 26.35
N LEU A 772 -5.59 -42.24 26.69
CA LEU A 772 -6.07 -42.55 28.04
C LEU A 772 -5.47 -43.87 28.57
N GLY A 773 -4.35 -44.31 27.98
CA GLY A 773 -3.61 -45.53 28.31
C GLY A 773 -4.08 -46.75 27.50
N ALA A 774 -5.29 -47.24 27.76
CA ALA A 774 -5.78 -48.47 27.11
C ALA A 774 -6.63 -48.22 25.86
N GLN A 775 -7.12 -46.99 25.64
CA GLN A 775 -8.01 -46.61 24.54
C GLN A 775 -7.75 -45.15 24.12
N PRO A 776 -7.21 -44.88 22.91
CA PRO A 776 -7.04 -43.53 22.40
C PRO A 776 -8.36 -42.97 21.85
N VAL A 777 -8.63 -41.69 22.08
CA VAL A 777 -9.83 -40.97 21.64
C VAL A 777 -9.45 -39.83 20.68
N VAL A 778 -9.96 -39.90 19.44
CA VAL A 778 -9.70 -38.87 18.42
C VAL A 778 -10.81 -37.81 18.44
N VAL A 779 -10.47 -36.59 18.84
CA VAL A 779 -11.32 -35.40 18.70
C VAL A 779 -11.02 -34.73 17.36
N ARG A 780 -12.04 -34.37 16.58
CA ARG A 780 -11.91 -33.67 15.30
C ARG A 780 -12.65 -32.34 15.32
N GLN A 781 -12.08 -31.31 14.69
CA GLN A 781 -12.73 -30.03 14.49
C GLN A 781 -12.57 -29.58 13.04
N ALA A 782 -13.68 -29.26 12.38
CA ALA A 782 -13.69 -28.65 11.05
C ALA A 782 -13.45 -27.12 11.11
N SER A 783 -13.62 -26.53 12.29
CA SER A 783 -13.42 -25.10 12.57
C SER A 783 -13.26 -24.90 14.09
N GLY A 784 -12.23 -24.17 14.51
CA GLY A 784 -11.92 -23.87 15.92
C GLY A 784 -10.49 -24.29 16.30
N THR A 785 -9.92 -23.63 17.31
CA THR A 785 -8.51 -23.83 17.74
C THR A 785 -8.35 -24.74 18.96
N THR A 786 -9.45 -25.13 19.62
CA THR A 786 -9.43 -25.77 20.95
C THR A 786 -10.10 -27.15 20.94
N PHE A 787 -9.29 -28.19 20.85
CA PHE A 787 -9.70 -29.59 20.91
C PHE A 787 -9.91 -30.00 22.37
N SER A 788 -11.13 -30.38 22.76
CA SER A 788 -11.43 -30.71 24.16
C SER A 788 -12.14 -32.04 24.34
N LEU A 789 -11.82 -32.73 25.43
CA LEU A 789 -12.30 -34.06 25.78
C LEU A 789 -12.83 -34.06 27.22
N PRO A 790 -14.06 -34.54 27.50
CA PRO A 790 -14.51 -34.79 28.87
C PRO A 790 -13.74 -35.97 29.46
N VAL A 791 -13.16 -35.79 30.65
CA VAL A 791 -12.41 -36.84 31.37
C VAL A 791 -12.65 -36.73 32.88
N PRO A 792 -12.65 -37.84 33.65
CA PRO A 792 -12.70 -37.79 35.10
C PRO A 792 -11.51 -37.00 35.69
N SER A 793 -11.74 -36.26 36.77
CA SER A 793 -10.67 -35.48 37.44
C SER A 793 -9.51 -36.38 37.88
N GLY A 794 -8.27 -35.96 37.62
CA GLY A 794 -7.05 -36.74 37.92
C GLY A 794 -6.76 -37.89 36.94
N THR A 795 -7.49 -38.01 35.83
CA THR A 795 -7.13 -38.92 34.74
C THR A 795 -5.88 -38.40 34.06
N ALA A 796 -4.78 -39.15 34.11
CA ALA A 796 -3.61 -38.84 33.30
C ALA A 796 -3.95 -39.04 31.81
N VAL A 797 -3.69 -38.02 30.99
CA VAL A 797 -3.92 -38.06 29.54
C VAL A 797 -2.66 -37.58 28.83
N SER A 798 -2.38 -38.11 27.65
CA SER A 798 -1.34 -37.57 26.77
C SER A 798 -1.83 -37.36 25.35
N VAL A 799 -1.07 -36.60 24.56
CA VAL A 799 -1.16 -36.57 23.10
C VAL A 799 0.21 -37.04 22.60
N PRO A 800 0.31 -38.17 21.88
CA PRO A 800 1.59 -38.71 21.44
C PRO A 800 2.22 -37.84 20.33
N ALA A 801 3.49 -38.12 20.00
CA ALA A 801 4.11 -37.62 18.77
C ALA A 801 3.29 -38.10 17.55
N GLY A 802 3.00 -37.20 16.61
CA GLY A 802 2.08 -37.45 15.49
C GLY A 802 0.60 -37.60 15.89
N GLY A 803 0.26 -37.44 17.18
CA GLY A 803 -1.10 -37.61 17.70
C GLY A 803 -2.04 -36.45 17.36
N ALA A 804 -1.49 -35.26 17.12
CA ALA A 804 -2.21 -34.07 16.67
C ALA A 804 -1.85 -33.72 15.22
N GLN A 805 -2.83 -33.23 14.47
CA GLN A 805 -2.71 -32.90 13.05
C GLN A 805 -3.61 -31.72 12.67
N ASP A 806 -3.08 -30.77 11.88
CA ASP A 806 -3.83 -29.61 11.38
C ASP A 806 -4.76 -29.95 10.18
N ILE A 807 -5.39 -28.95 9.57
CA ILE A 807 -6.21 -29.11 8.36
C ILE A 807 -5.40 -29.42 7.08
N TYR A 808 -4.09 -29.19 7.08
CA TYR A 808 -3.20 -29.37 5.93
C TYR A 808 -2.46 -30.72 5.95
N GLY A 809 -2.50 -31.43 7.08
CA GLY A 809 -1.86 -32.73 7.32
C GLY A 809 -0.55 -32.68 8.10
N ASN A 810 -0.09 -31.50 8.53
CA ASN A 810 1.10 -31.33 9.37
C ASN A 810 0.83 -31.84 10.80
N THR A 811 1.85 -32.28 11.54
CA THR A 811 1.68 -32.92 12.87
C THR A 811 2.64 -32.40 13.94
N ASN A 812 2.42 -32.77 15.19
CA ASN A 812 3.36 -32.50 16.29
C ASN A 812 4.52 -33.52 16.34
N ALA A 813 5.74 -33.07 16.62
CA ALA A 813 6.88 -33.95 16.92
C ALA A 813 6.94 -34.33 18.41
N THR A 814 6.65 -33.38 19.30
CA THR A 814 6.76 -33.56 20.75
C THR A 814 5.42 -34.00 21.36
N PRO A 815 5.38 -35.02 22.23
CA PRO A 815 4.16 -35.39 22.95
C PRO A 815 3.83 -34.40 24.07
N LEU A 816 2.55 -34.23 24.38
CA LEU A 816 2.05 -33.42 25.51
C LEU A 816 1.45 -34.33 26.59
N SER A 817 1.60 -33.96 27.87
CA SER A 817 1.00 -34.66 29.01
C SER A 817 0.12 -33.74 29.85
N LEU A 818 -1.02 -34.25 30.30
CA LEU A 818 -2.11 -33.52 30.96
C LEU A 818 -2.62 -34.30 32.19
N ARG A 819 -3.22 -33.61 33.16
CA ARG A 819 -3.77 -34.15 34.41
C ARG A 819 -4.97 -33.32 34.90
#